data_AF-A0A5B1QTU2-F1
#
_entry.id   AF-A0A5B1QTU2-F1
#
_cell.length_a   1.000
_cell.length_b   1.000
_cell.length_c   1.000
_cell.angle_alpha   90.00
_cell.angle_beta   90.00
_cell.angle_gamma   90.00
#
_symmetry.space_group_name_H-M   'P 1'
#
loop_
_entity.id
_entity.type
_entity.pdbx_description
1 polymer ?
#
loop_
_entity_poly.entity_id
_entity_poly.type
_entity_poly.pdbx_seq_one_letter_code
_entity_poly.pdbx_strand_id
1 'polypeptide(L)'
;MPALKLRLLLALSILLGTILPHHVSAKIDRRAVVARYAPSRTGTIDFSNLTTPMQVGNGNFAFGADPTGLQTILPFAIMSSWGLKNDSLPPNRTQADVDDYRGVSWLNHGRPVQYDFGGDPLIEQWLISNPNRVNLGRVGLALLSDNGSAVEISAGDLSNVDQRLDLWTGNLSGAFELGGQPVAVETFCAQDSDTIGVTVSSPLLEHGKLGVFLDFPWNDGANKFSAPFVGVFNQTTNHTTALSTTGLGKNVRAQIAHTMNLATFFTSVGGSAFNITRDSPQAHRYTIRPGGTGSQFSLALSYSPEKPSSIPSNEDVIQSSVGEWEKYWTTTGFVDVATGSTDERAEELQRRIILSRYLMRVNEAGDTPPQESGLVNDGWYGKFHMEMYFWHCAHWALWNNWDLLHRSSSIYSRFLPSSIARAQVQQGWPAGARWPKMTDPTGRSSPGDINNLLIWEQPHPLVFATYERRAVPAGQSAHAVLVKWRPVVQATADWMAAFAWWNASSGVYDIGPPMYVVAEDTSPNVTRNPAFELAYWRYGLGLAETWMRELGEDVPDAWTHVRENLAELPVENGTYAVYEGIPSDFWTTPAFINDHPALVGLYGWLPETPGLNIATANLTTQKVWTTWNISNCWGWDFPMLAMSAARLGEPEKAIEWLLHPLFQFDDIGMPIGGVRVPTPYFPGSGALLYSIAMMAEGWDGSTGHAPGFPTDRWEVQFEGLAKAL
;
A
#
# COMPACT_ATOMS: atom_id res chain seq x y z
N MET A 1 -33.63 -42.63 65.23
CA MET A 1 -34.23 -42.94 63.92
C MET A 1 -34.72 -41.63 63.30
N PRO A 2 -34.58 -41.41 61.98
CA PRO A 2 -33.38 -40.83 61.38
C PRO A 2 -33.68 -39.50 60.66
N ALA A 3 -33.05 -38.39 61.06
CA ALA A 3 -33.13 -37.14 60.31
C ALA A 3 -31.91 -36.21 60.51
N LEU A 4 -30.74 -36.77 60.87
CA LEU A 4 -29.54 -35.97 61.15
C LEU A 4 -28.27 -36.45 60.42
N LYS A 5 -28.43 -37.15 59.28
CA LYS A 5 -27.31 -37.58 58.43
C LYS A 5 -27.35 -37.08 56.98
N LEU A 6 -28.33 -36.25 56.60
CA LEU A 6 -28.47 -35.75 55.23
C LEU A 6 -28.15 -34.26 55.04
N ARG A 7 -27.66 -33.57 56.09
CA ARG A 7 -27.27 -32.15 55.99
C ARG A 7 -25.77 -31.89 56.01
N LEU A 8 -24.94 -32.91 56.24
CA LEU A 8 -23.47 -32.77 56.19
C LEU A 8 -22.83 -33.24 54.88
N LEU A 9 -23.58 -33.95 54.02
CA LEU A 9 -23.11 -34.43 52.71
C LEU A 9 -23.53 -33.53 51.53
N LEU A 10 -24.43 -32.56 51.76
CA LEU A 10 -24.81 -31.57 50.74
C LEU A 10 -24.02 -30.25 50.85
N ALA A 11 -23.32 -30.03 51.96
CA ALA A 11 -22.50 -28.84 52.19
C ALA A 11 -21.03 -29.03 51.74
N LEU A 12 -20.60 -30.26 51.43
CA LEU A 12 -19.25 -30.55 50.93
C LEU A 12 -19.18 -30.74 49.41
N SER A 13 -20.33 -30.82 48.72
CA SER A 13 -20.39 -30.98 47.25
C SER A 13 -20.69 -29.67 46.50
N ILE A 14 -20.87 -28.56 47.22
CA ILE A 14 -21.06 -27.21 46.64
C ILE A 14 -19.76 -26.37 46.77
N LEU A 15 -18.70 -26.93 47.36
CA LEU A 15 -17.38 -26.29 47.46
C LEU A 15 -16.31 -26.97 46.57
N LEU A 16 -16.72 -27.56 45.46
CA LEU A 16 -15.86 -27.95 44.33
C LEU A 16 -16.44 -27.45 42.99
N GLY A 17 -17.19 -26.35 43.03
CA GLY A 17 -17.63 -25.62 41.84
C GLY A 17 -16.51 -24.73 41.32
N THR A 18 -15.80 -25.24 40.30
CA THR A 18 -15.14 -24.46 39.24
C THR A 18 -14.26 -23.29 39.71
N ILE A 19 -13.02 -23.58 40.10
CA ILE A 19 -11.92 -22.69 39.70
C ILE A 19 -11.74 -22.93 38.20
N LEU A 20 -12.59 -22.30 37.40
CA LEU A 20 -12.24 -22.04 36.01
C LEU A 20 -11.00 -21.15 36.08
N PRO A 21 -9.86 -21.51 35.46
CA PRO A 21 -8.85 -20.50 35.24
C PRO A 21 -9.54 -19.43 34.39
N HIS A 22 -9.83 -18.28 35.01
CA HIS A 22 -9.82 -17.05 34.24
C HIS A 22 -8.40 -17.01 33.69
N HIS A 23 -8.23 -17.44 32.44
CA HIS A 23 -7.14 -16.95 31.62
C HIS A 23 -7.36 -15.44 31.58
N VAL A 24 -6.80 -14.74 32.57
CA VAL A 24 -6.47 -13.34 32.44
C VAL A 24 -5.48 -13.34 31.29
N SER A 25 -5.99 -13.15 30.07
CA SER A 25 -5.13 -12.92 28.92
C SER A 25 -4.26 -11.74 29.31
N ALA A 26 -2.99 -12.00 29.57
CA ALA A 26 -2.05 -10.96 29.89
C ALA A 26 -2.00 -10.04 28.68
N LYS A 27 -2.09 -8.72 28.92
CA LYS A 27 -1.95 -7.73 27.86
C LYS A 27 -0.65 -8.01 27.10
N ILE A 28 -0.70 -7.98 25.77
CA ILE A 28 0.48 -8.23 24.92
C ILE A 28 1.56 -7.19 25.28
N ASP A 29 2.80 -7.64 25.53
CA ASP A 29 3.96 -6.74 25.62
C ASP A 29 4.36 -6.29 24.23
N ARG A 30 3.59 -5.35 23.70
CA ARG A 30 3.73 -4.86 22.32
C ARG A 30 5.14 -4.31 22.06
N ARG A 31 5.77 -3.68 23.05
CA ARG A 31 7.11 -3.11 22.89
C ARG A 31 8.16 -4.21 22.78
N ALA A 32 8.08 -5.24 23.62
CA ALA A 32 8.99 -6.38 23.53
C ALA A 32 8.83 -7.11 22.18
N VAL A 33 7.59 -7.34 21.73
CA VAL A 33 7.31 -7.98 20.44
C VAL A 33 7.86 -7.14 19.28
N VAL A 34 7.58 -5.83 19.24
CA VAL A 34 8.08 -4.95 18.17
C VAL A 34 9.61 -4.90 18.15
N ALA A 35 10.26 -4.73 19.31
CA ALA A 35 11.71 -4.63 19.41
C ALA A 35 12.42 -5.93 18.97
N ARG A 36 11.78 -7.09 19.15
CA ARG A 36 12.33 -8.40 18.75
C ARG A 36 12.58 -8.52 17.25
N TYR A 37 11.78 -7.85 16.43
CA TYR A 37 11.84 -7.94 14.97
C TYR A 37 12.39 -6.67 14.31
N ALA A 38 12.98 -5.75 15.11
CA ALA A 38 13.64 -4.56 14.59
C ALA A 38 14.81 -4.95 13.66
N PRO A 39 14.85 -4.47 12.41
CA PRO A 39 15.85 -4.90 11.44
C PRO A 39 17.20 -4.22 11.69
N SER A 40 18.28 -4.94 11.36
CA SER A 40 19.66 -4.45 11.49
C SER A 40 20.56 -5.01 10.39
N ARG A 41 21.49 -4.19 9.90
CA ARG A 41 22.56 -4.60 8.95
C ARG A 41 23.91 -4.26 9.59
N THR A 42 24.65 -5.28 10.01
CA THR A 42 25.88 -5.12 10.80
C THR A 42 27.08 -5.86 10.20
N GLY A 43 28.29 -5.37 10.41
CA GLY A 43 29.54 -6.03 10.02
C GLY A 43 30.00 -5.63 8.62
N THR A 44 30.57 -6.59 7.87
CA THR A 44 30.99 -6.35 6.48
C THR A 44 29.78 -6.35 5.56
N ILE A 45 29.44 -5.18 5.05
CA ILE A 45 28.29 -5.00 4.15
C ILE A 45 28.76 -4.92 2.70
N ASP A 46 28.20 -5.78 1.85
CA ASP A 46 28.32 -5.63 0.40
C ASP A 46 27.23 -4.68 -0.10
N PHE A 47 27.60 -3.40 -0.23
CA PHE A 47 26.70 -2.36 -0.72
C PHE A 47 26.18 -2.63 -2.14
N SER A 48 26.87 -3.45 -2.95
CA SER A 48 26.41 -3.76 -4.31
C SER A 48 25.21 -4.71 -4.36
N ASN A 49 24.96 -5.45 -3.27
CA ASN A 49 23.81 -6.35 -3.14
C ASN A 49 22.60 -5.70 -2.45
N LEU A 50 22.74 -4.45 -1.97
CA LEU A 50 21.64 -3.76 -1.30
C LEU A 50 20.71 -3.11 -2.32
N THR A 51 19.52 -3.69 -2.49
CA THR A 51 18.50 -3.21 -3.43
C THR A 51 17.32 -2.51 -2.73
N THR A 52 17.23 -2.60 -1.40
CA THR A 52 16.16 -1.99 -0.59
C THR A 52 16.72 -1.12 0.55
N PRO A 53 16.19 0.10 0.77
CA PRO A 53 16.61 0.97 1.86
C PRO A 53 15.89 0.64 3.17
N MET A 54 16.54 0.84 4.32
CA MET A 54 15.79 1.10 5.55
C MET A 54 15.19 2.50 5.47
N GLN A 55 13.93 2.65 5.89
CA GLN A 55 13.19 3.91 5.74
C GLN A 55 12.67 4.46 7.07
N VAL A 56 12.63 5.79 7.14
CA VAL A 56 11.76 6.54 8.03
C VAL A 56 10.76 7.34 7.20
N GLY A 57 9.55 7.54 7.70
CA GLY A 57 8.51 8.27 6.98
C GLY A 57 7.24 8.46 7.80
N ASN A 58 6.26 9.10 7.17
CA ASN A 58 4.98 9.48 7.79
C ASN A 58 3.74 9.05 6.97
N GLY A 59 3.95 8.31 5.87
CA GLY A 59 2.92 7.85 4.94
C GLY A 59 2.72 8.78 3.73
N ASN A 60 2.98 10.08 3.88
CA ASN A 60 3.00 11.04 2.77
C ASN A 60 4.41 11.31 2.25
N PHE A 61 5.43 10.98 3.03
CA PHE A 61 6.85 11.17 2.71
C PHE A 61 7.67 10.04 3.31
N ALA A 62 8.69 9.59 2.56
CA ALA A 62 9.66 8.61 3.04
C ALA A 62 11.08 8.98 2.61
N PHE A 63 12.01 8.75 3.54
CA PHE A 63 13.44 8.86 3.32
C PHE A 63 14.07 7.47 3.41
N GLY A 64 14.61 6.97 2.30
CA GLY A 64 15.35 5.71 2.27
C GLY A 64 16.85 5.91 2.47
N ALA A 65 17.45 5.19 3.41
CA ALA A 65 18.87 5.30 3.74
C ALA A 65 19.63 4.00 3.47
N ASP A 66 20.89 4.17 3.10
CA ASP A 66 21.90 3.12 3.11
C ASP A 66 22.49 2.95 4.54
N PRO A 67 23.36 1.96 4.77
CA PRO A 67 23.92 1.66 6.09
C PRO A 67 24.58 2.82 6.85
N THR A 68 24.88 3.97 6.24
CA THR A 68 25.38 5.14 6.98
C THR A 68 24.31 5.88 7.77
N GLY A 69 23.02 5.50 7.65
CA GLY A 69 21.88 6.23 8.21
C GLY A 69 21.43 7.42 7.34
N LEU A 70 22.11 7.64 6.21
CA LEU A 70 21.81 8.60 5.16
C LEU A 70 21.95 7.92 3.78
N GLN A 71 22.05 8.69 2.69
CA GLN A 71 22.25 8.18 1.33
C GLN A 71 23.69 8.49 0.89
N THR A 72 24.68 8.07 1.68
CA THR A 72 26.09 8.46 1.44
C THR A 72 26.75 7.64 0.33
N ILE A 73 26.45 6.35 0.26
CA ILE A 73 26.99 5.40 -0.71
C ILE A 73 25.97 5.12 -1.83
N LEU A 74 24.72 4.82 -1.46
CA LEU A 74 23.68 4.42 -2.42
C LEU A 74 22.65 5.55 -2.60
N PRO A 75 22.24 5.87 -3.84
CA PRO A 75 21.29 6.94 -4.12
C PRO A 75 19.84 6.44 -4.03
N PHE A 76 19.46 5.86 -2.88
CA PHE A 76 18.05 5.55 -2.62
C PHE A 76 17.19 6.81 -2.69
N ALA A 77 15.90 6.65 -2.92
CA ALA A 77 15.02 7.78 -3.18
C ALA A 77 14.54 8.48 -1.90
N ILE A 78 14.24 9.77 -2.06
CA ILE A 78 13.39 10.55 -1.16
C ILE A 78 12.11 10.82 -1.93
N MET A 79 10.98 10.27 -1.48
CA MET A 79 9.72 10.31 -2.24
C MET A 79 8.58 10.82 -1.37
N SER A 80 7.58 11.41 -2.02
CA SER A 80 6.35 11.86 -1.38
C SER A 80 5.11 11.55 -2.21
N SER A 81 3.93 11.60 -1.58
CA SER A 81 2.61 11.45 -2.21
C SER A 81 2.29 12.56 -3.21
N TRP A 82 2.84 13.76 -2.99
CA TRP A 82 2.61 14.96 -3.80
C TRP A 82 3.71 15.26 -4.82
N GLY A 83 4.87 14.58 -4.73
CA GLY A 83 6.04 14.80 -5.59
C GLY A 83 5.83 14.28 -7.01
N LEU A 84 5.03 15.00 -7.79
CA LEU A 84 4.62 14.63 -9.15
C LEU A 84 4.96 15.75 -10.15
N LYS A 85 5.36 15.37 -11.37
CA LYS A 85 5.59 16.32 -12.47
C LYS A 85 5.03 15.81 -13.79
N ASN A 86 4.90 16.73 -14.75
CA ASN A 86 4.72 16.39 -16.17
C ASN A 86 6.02 16.63 -16.94
N ASP A 87 6.40 15.66 -17.77
CA ASP A 87 7.40 15.80 -18.81
C ASP A 87 6.90 16.64 -19.98
N SER A 88 7.83 17.12 -20.78
CA SER A 88 7.52 17.85 -22.02
C SER A 88 6.63 17.03 -22.94
N LEU A 89 5.74 17.71 -23.68
CA LEU A 89 4.91 17.07 -24.69
C LEU A 89 5.78 16.36 -25.76
N PRO A 90 5.29 15.27 -26.36
CA PRO A 90 5.99 14.60 -27.44
C PRO A 90 6.30 15.56 -28.61
N PRO A 91 7.37 15.30 -29.40
CA PRO A 91 7.67 16.10 -30.57
C PRO A 91 6.48 16.22 -31.53
N ASN A 92 6.23 17.43 -32.04
CA ASN A 92 5.11 17.73 -32.95
C ASN A 92 3.71 17.46 -32.36
N ARG A 93 3.57 17.55 -31.04
CA ARG A 93 2.28 17.53 -30.35
C ARG A 93 2.07 18.76 -29.51
N THR A 94 0.80 19.09 -29.31
CA THR A 94 0.31 20.26 -28.60
C THR A 94 -0.61 19.84 -27.47
N GLN A 95 -0.93 20.77 -26.57
CA GLN A 95 -1.91 20.51 -25.52
C GLN A 95 -3.30 20.19 -26.10
N ALA A 96 -3.65 20.78 -27.26
CA ALA A 96 -4.91 20.46 -27.94
C ALA A 96 -4.97 18.99 -28.36
N ASP A 97 -3.86 18.42 -28.85
CA ASP A 97 -3.81 16.99 -29.21
C ASP A 97 -4.03 16.08 -27.98
N VAL A 98 -3.57 16.50 -26.81
CA VAL A 98 -3.84 15.82 -25.53
C VAL A 98 -5.31 15.95 -25.15
N ASP A 99 -5.86 17.17 -25.20
CA ASP A 99 -7.24 17.46 -24.80
C ASP A 99 -8.27 16.82 -25.76
N ASP A 100 -7.88 16.56 -27.00
CA ASP A 100 -8.68 15.91 -28.05
C ASP A 100 -8.47 14.40 -28.14
N TYR A 101 -7.63 13.79 -27.28
CA TYR A 101 -7.46 12.34 -27.27
C TYR A 101 -8.76 11.64 -26.84
N ARG A 102 -9.25 10.71 -27.67
CA ARG A 102 -10.49 9.95 -27.45
C ARG A 102 -10.32 8.43 -27.58
N GLY A 103 -9.14 7.95 -27.96
CA GLY A 103 -8.89 6.53 -28.24
C GLY A 103 -9.77 5.98 -29.37
N VAL A 104 -10.40 4.83 -29.12
CA VAL A 104 -11.24 4.10 -30.10
C VAL A 104 -12.65 3.85 -29.58
N SER A 105 -13.57 3.47 -30.47
CA SER A 105 -14.91 3.00 -30.08
C SER A 105 -15.06 1.51 -30.37
N TRP A 106 -15.42 0.73 -29.36
CA TRP A 106 -15.72 -0.70 -29.48
C TRP A 106 -17.19 -0.97 -29.19
N LEU A 107 -17.74 -2.05 -29.75
CA LEU A 107 -19.09 -2.49 -29.40
C LEU A 107 -19.10 -3.11 -28.00
N ASN A 108 -20.01 -2.65 -27.16
CA ASN A 108 -20.36 -3.25 -25.88
C ASN A 108 -21.89 -3.46 -25.90
N HIS A 109 -22.35 -4.71 -25.85
CA HIS A 109 -23.76 -5.08 -25.99
C HIS A 109 -24.52 -4.37 -27.13
N GLY A 110 -23.90 -4.30 -28.31
CA GLY A 110 -24.52 -3.75 -29.53
C GLY A 110 -24.51 -2.23 -29.64
N ARG A 111 -23.93 -1.50 -28.68
CA ARG A 111 -23.72 -0.05 -28.76
C ARG A 111 -22.23 0.32 -28.84
N PRO A 112 -21.84 1.35 -29.60
CA PRO A 112 -20.48 1.86 -29.54
C PRO A 112 -20.22 2.52 -28.19
N VAL A 113 -19.09 2.18 -27.58
CA VAL A 113 -18.55 2.78 -26.35
C VAL A 113 -17.14 3.25 -26.61
N GLN A 114 -16.83 4.49 -26.25
CA GLN A 114 -15.50 5.07 -26.39
C GLN A 114 -14.58 4.59 -25.26
N TYR A 115 -13.37 4.16 -25.60
CA TYR A 115 -12.33 3.76 -24.67
C TYR A 115 -11.02 4.47 -25.01
N ASP A 116 -10.31 4.93 -23.98
CA ASP A 116 -9.08 5.70 -24.12
C ASP A 116 -7.89 4.75 -24.36
N PHE A 117 -7.85 4.10 -25.51
CA PHE A 117 -6.69 3.34 -26.01
C PHE A 117 -6.73 3.28 -27.54
N GLY A 118 -5.62 2.89 -28.17
CA GLY A 118 -5.56 2.69 -29.62
C GLY A 118 -5.68 3.98 -30.43
N GLY A 119 -5.43 5.14 -29.80
CA GLY A 119 -5.39 6.45 -30.43
C GLY A 119 -4.00 6.79 -30.95
N ASP A 120 -3.63 8.08 -30.91
CA ASP A 120 -2.25 8.50 -31.19
C ASP A 120 -1.28 7.89 -30.15
N PRO A 121 -0.32 7.05 -30.56
CA PRO A 121 0.53 6.32 -29.62
C PRO A 121 1.46 7.22 -28.80
N LEU A 122 1.86 8.39 -29.32
CA LEU A 122 2.73 9.31 -28.59
C LEU A 122 1.95 10.06 -27.51
N ILE A 123 0.73 10.48 -27.82
CA ILE A 123 -0.17 11.10 -26.84
C ILE A 123 -0.61 10.09 -25.80
N GLU A 124 -0.98 8.88 -26.22
CA GLU A 124 -1.38 7.78 -25.34
C GLU A 124 -0.27 7.47 -24.32
N GLN A 125 0.96 7.25 -24.78
CA GLN A 125 2.08 6.98 -23.89
C GLN A 125 2.40 8.16 -22.96
N TRP A 126 2.33 9.41 -23.45
CA TRP A 126 2.53 10.58 -22.60
C TRP A 126 1.44 10.66 -21.52
N LEU A 127 0.18 10.41 -21.88
CA LEU A 127 -0.94 10.39 -20.93
C LEU A 127 -0.85 9.24 -19.92
N ILE A 128 -0.28 8.11 -20.32
CA ILE A 128 -0.01 6.99 -19.43
C ILE A 128 1.03 7.41 -18.39
N SER A 129 2.15 8.01 -18.82
CA SER A 129 3.28 8.32 -17.94
C SER A 129 3.20 9.66 -17.18
N ASN A 130 2.26 10.54 -17.53
CA ASN A 130 2.16 11.87 -16.91
C ASN A 130 0.88 12.03 -16.08
N PRO A 131 0.90 12.69 -14.92
CA PRO A 131 2.11 13.02 -14.17
C PRO A 131 2.85 11.74 -13.71
N ASN A 132 4.17 11.84 -13.57
CA ASN A 132 5.02 10.82 -12.96
C ASN A 132 5.63 11.32 -11.66
N ARG A 133 5.97 10.38 -10.79
CA ARG A 133 6.57 10.65 -9.48
C ARG A 133 8.07 10.92 -9.61
N VAL A 134 8.61 11.63 -8.63
CA VAL A 134 10.01 12.07 -8.65
C VAL A 134 10.74 11.73 -7.36
N ASN A 135 12.03 11.42 -7.50
CA ASN A 135 12.97 11.52 -6.40
C ASN A 135 13.27 13.00 -6.10
N LEU A 136 13.02 13.41 -4.86
CA LEU A 136 13.15 14.79 -4.39
C LEU A 136 14.61 15.20 -4.10
N GLY A 137 15.54 14.26 -4.08
CA GLY A 137 16.96 14.54 -3.88
C GLY A 137 17.70 13.42 -3.18
N ARG A 138 18.89 13.76 -2.71
CA ARG A 138 19.77 12.88 -1.95
C ARG A 138 20.39 13.65 -0.79
N VAL A 139 20.43 13.05 0.39
CA VAL A 139 21.11 13.59 1.58
C VAL A 139 22.16 12.59 2.04
N GLY A 140 23.43 12.98 2.03
CA GLY A 140 24.53 12.08 2.43
C GLY A 140 25.67 12.82 3.11
N LEU A 141 26.64 12.09 3.64
CA LEU A 141 27.81 12.69 4.28
C LEU A 141 28.83 13.16 3.25
N ALA A 142 29.46 14.29 3.53
CA ALA A 142 30.54 14.84 2.74
C ALA A 142 31.83 14.84 3.57
N LEU A 143 32.86 14.14 3.10
CA LEU A 143 34.20 14.27 3.65
C LEU A 143 34.82 15.56 3.10
N LEU A 144 35.48 16.35 3.94
CA LEU A 144 36.03 17.66 3.56
C LEU A 144 37.57 17.61 3.58
N SER A 145 38.20 18.00 2.48
CA SER A 145 39.65 18.17 2.40
C SER A 145 40.13 19.39 3.20
N ASP A 146 41.44 19.59 3.34
CA ASP A 146 42.01 20.74 4.07
C ASP A 146 41.61 22.11 3.49
N ASN A 147 41.40 22.19 2.17
CA ASN A 147 40.87 23.38 1.50
C ASN A 147 39.33 23.48 1.58
N GLY A 148 38.70 22.55 2.30
CA GLY A 148 37.26 22.47 2.52
C GLY A 148 36.46 21.83 1.39
N SER A 149 37.04 21.50 0.24
CA SER A 149 36.31 20.86 -0.86
C SER A 149 35.73 19.51 -0.46
N ALA A 150 34.55 19.17 -1.00
CA ALA A 150 33.94 17.86 -0.77
C ALA A 150 34.71 16.77 -1.51
N VAL A 151 34.93 15.65 -0.82
CA VAL A 151 35.52 14.41 -1.32
C VAL A 151 34.45 13.33 -1.22
N GLU A 152 34.33 12.53 -2.27
CA GLU A 152 33.40 11.40 -2.30
C GLU A 152 33.83 10.33 -1.29
N ILE A 153 32.87 9.81 -0.53
CA ILE A 153 33.06 8.68 0.38
C ILE A 153 32.63 7.44 -0.40
N SER A 154 33.55 6.51 -0.59
CA SER A 154 33.27 5.22 -1.22
C SER A 154 32.93 4.16 -0.16
N ALA A 155 32.30 3.06 -0.58
CA ALA A 155 32.00 1.95 0.31
C ALA A 155 33.27 1.37 0.97
N GLY A 156 34.41 1.41 0.27
CA GLY A 156 35.70 0.92 0.79
C GLY A 156 36.33 1.80 1.87
N ASP A 157 35.83 3.02 2.06
CA ASP A 157 36.29 3.92 3.12
C ASP A 157 35.60 3.65 4.47
N LEU A 158 34.55 2.83 4.46
CA LEU A 158 33.74 2.50 5.64
C LEU A 158 34.18 1.17 6.26
N SER A 159 34.24 1.13 7.58
CA SER A 159 34.43 -0.10 8.35
C SER A 159 33.55 -0.11 9.59
N ASN A 160 33.41 -1.27 10.24
CA ASN A 160 32.59 -1.44 11.46
C ASN A 160 31.16 -0.91 11.33
N VAL A 161 30.51 -1.18 10.18
CA VAL A 161 29.17 -0.69 9.87
C VAL A 161 28.11 -1.39 10.74
N ASP A 162 27.21 -0.60 11.31
CA ASP A 162 26.09 -1.02 12.15
C ASP A 162 24.89 -0.11 11.88
N GLN A 163 23.96 -0.58 11.06
CA GLN A 163 22.68 0.09 10.80
C GLN A 163 21.57 -0.59 11.60
N ARG A 164 20.77 0.18 12.34
CA ARG A 164 19.60 -0.32 13.06
C ARG A 164 18.40 0.59 12.88
N LEU A 165 17.22 -0.01 12.79
CA LEU A 165 15.95 0.71 12.77
C LEU A 165 15.11 0.34 14.01
N ASP A 166 14.89 1.31 14.89
CA ASP A 166 13.96 1.15 16.01
C ASP A 166 12.53 1.46 15.54
N LEU A 167 11.77 0.40 15.30
CA LEU A 167 10.39 0.48 14.84
C LEU A 167 9.46 1.15 15.86
N TRP A 168 9.80 1.12 17.16
CA TRP A 168 8.97 1.67 18.23
C TRP A 168 9.02 3.20 18.27
N THR A 169 10.15 3.78 17.89
CA THR A 169 10.40 5.23 17.94
C THR A 169 10.53 5.88 16.57
N GLY A 170 10.74 5.10 15.51
CA GLY A 170 11.07 5.60 14.18
C GLY A 170 12.50 6.12 14.05
N ASN A 171 13.43 5.69 14.92
CA ASN A 171 14.84 6.05 14.84
C ASN A 171 15.60 5.15 13.86
N LEU A 172 16.13 5.71 12.78
CA LEU A 172 17.10 5.04 11.93
C LEU A 172 18.51 5.48 12.32
N SER A 173 19.28 4.54 12.85
CA SER A 173 20.67 4.77 13.27
C SER A 173 21.66 4.11 12.31
N GLY A 174 22.73 4.82 11.99
CA GLY A 174 23.90 4.29 11.30
C GLY A 174 25.17 4.62 12.08
N ALA A 175 25.99 3.62 12.40
CA ALA A 175 27.27 3.79 13.04
C ALA A 175 28.37 3.07 12.25
N PHE A 176 29.52 3.72 12.06
CA PHE A 176 30.64 3.18 11.29
C PHE A 176 31.92 3.96 11.59
N GLU A 177 33.05 3.49 11.08
CA GLU A 177 34.32 4.20 11.09
C GLU A 177 34.67 4.73 9.70
N LEU A 178 35.13 5.98 9.66
CA LEU A 178 35.62 6.66 8.46
C LEU A 178 37.02 7.22 8.76
N GLY A 179 38.05 6.75 8.05
CA GLY A 179 39.43 7.15 8.32
C GLY A 179 39.89 6.82 9.76
N GLY A 180 39.37 5.74 10.34
CA GLY A 180 39.64 5.32 11.73
C GLY A 180 38.97 6.19 12.81
N GLN A 181 38.04 7.08 12.43
CA GLN A 181 37.25 7.88 13.37
C GLN A 181 35.80 7.39 13.39
N PRO A 182 35.16 7.26 14.57
CA PRO A 182 33.77 6.86 14.65
C PRO A 182 32.85 7.97 14.12
N VAL A 183 31.82 7.55 13.40
CA VAL A 183 30.70 8.37 12.93
C VAL A 183 29.41 7.68 13.34
N ALA A 184 28.52 8.42 14.00
CA ALA A 184 27.17 7.98 14.30
C ALA A 184 26.18 8.97 13.71
N VAL A 185 25.12 8.46 13.07
CA VAL A 185 24.04 9.23 12.50
C VAL A 185 22.72 8.70 13.02
N GLU A 186 21.86 9.61 13.49
CA GLU A 186 20.47 9.32 13.81
C GLU A 186 19.56 10.11 12.89
N THR A 187 18.58 9.43 12.29
CA THR A 187 17.64 10.00 11.34
C THR A 187 16.22 9.67 11.77
N PHE A 188 15.38 10.71 11.90
CA PHE A 188 13.97 10.62 12.26
C PHE A 188 13.12 11.32 11.19
N CYS A 189 11.84 10.96 11.11
CA CYS A 189 10.87 11.66 10.26
C CYS A 189 9.73 12.24 11.10
N ALA A 190 9.44 13.52 10.89
CA ALA A 190 8.30 14.20 11.50
C ALA A 190 6.99 13.60 10.98
N GLN A 191 6.00 13.54 11.85
CA GLN A 191 4.75 12.83 11.58
C GLN A 191 3.64 13.78 11.11
N ASP A 192 3.89 15.07 11.20
CA ASP A 192 3.02 16.20 10.85
C ASP A 192 3.61 17.10 9.74
N SER A 193 4.85 16.85 9.32
CA SER A 193 5.49 17.52 8.18
C SER A 193 6.43 16.58 7.43
N ASP A 194 6.69 16.87 6.15
CA ASP A 194 7.61 16.10 5.32
C ASP A 194 9.06 16.55 5.57
N THR A 195 9.51 16.27 6.79
CA THR A 195 10.80 16.71 7.31
C THR A 195 11.54 15.55 7.95
N ILE A 196 12.82 15.42 7.63
CA ILE A 196 13.73 14.57 8.39
C ILE A 196 14.56 15.40 9.36
N GLY A 197 14.77 14.85 10.56
CA GLY A 197 15.74 15.32 11.54
C GLY A 197 16.96 14.43 11.45
N VAL A 198 18.15 15.01 11.35
CA VAL A 198 19.42 14.28 11.22
C VAL A 198 20.37 14.79 12.28
N THR A 199 20.95 13.89 13.07
CA THR A 199 22.01 14.21 14.03
C THR A 199 23.25 13.40 13.70
N VAL A 200 24.35 14.07 13.34
CA VAL A 200 25.65 13.46 13.09
C VAL A 200 26.56 13.70 14.28
N SER A 201 27.21 12.66 14.78
CA SER A 201 28.19 12.73 15.87
C SER A 201 29.51 12.11 15.44
N SER A 202 30.61 12.87 15.50
CA SER A 202 31.96 12.39 15.13
C SER A 202 33.06 13.37 15.55
N PRO A 203 34.26 12.89 15.93
CA PRO A 203 35.46 13.73 16.06
C PRO A 203 35.86 14.45 14.76
N LEU A 204 35.45 13.93 13.59
CA LEU A 204 35.71 14.59 12.30
C LEU A 204 35.00 15.95 12.18
N LEU A 205 33.90 16.17 12.91
CA LEU A 205 33.21 17.47 12.93
C LEU A 205 34.04 18.54 13.64
N GLU A 206 34.72 18.19 14.75
CA GLU A 206 35.58 19.10 15.50
C GLU A 206 36.74 19.62 14.66
N HIS A 207 37.25 18.76 13.77
CA HIS A 207 38.33 19.09 12.84
C HIS A 207 37.85 19.74 11.52
N GLY A 208 36.54 20.01 11.37
CA GLY A 208 35.98 20.57 10.14
C GLY A 208 36.12 19.65 8.92
N LYS A 209 36.21 18.34 9.16
CA LYS A 209 36.44 17.30 8.13
C LYS A 209 35.18 16.59 7.67
N LEU A 210 34.05 16.81 8.35
CA LEU A 210 32.79 16.17 8.01
C LEU A 210 31.69 17.22 7.80
N GLY A 211 30.87 17.00 6.80
CA GLY A 211 29.67 17.79 6.50
C GLY A 211 28.58 16.91 5.91
N VAL A 212 27.56 17.55 5.35
CA VAL A 212 26.43 16.88 4.68
C VAL A 212 26.33 17.46 3.28
N PHE A 213 26.04 16.64 2.28
CA PHE A 213 25.68 17.11 0.94
C PHE A 213 24.19 16.92 0.67
N LEU A 214 23.67 17.80 -0.18
CA LEU A 214 22.39 17.67 -0.86
C LEU A 214 22.67 17.54 -2.35
N ASP A 215 22.07 16.56 -3.02
CA ASP A 215 22.17 16.40 -4.48
C ASP A 215 20.79 16.19 -5.08
N PHE A 216 20.57 16.60 -6.33
CA PHE A 216 19.24 16.64 -6.94
C PHE A 216 19.25 15.96 -8.30
N PRO A 217 18.41 14.93 -8.54
CA PRO A 217 18.41 14.18 -9.78
C PRO A 217 17.46 14.75 -10.84
N TRP A 218 17.73 14.43 -12.10
CA TRP A 218 16.72 14.53 -13.16
C TRP A 218 15.85 13.28 -13.11
N ASN A 219 14.54 13.43 -13.10
CA ASN A 219 13.61 12.31 -13.10
C ASN A 219 12.98 12.21 -14.49
N ASP A 220 13.30 11.16 -15.26
CA ASP A 220 12.68 10.91 -16.55
C ASP A 220 11.47 9.98 -16.37
N GLY A 221 10.28 10.48 -16.67
CA GLY A 221 9.05 9.71 -16.52
C GLY A 221 8.73 8.76 -17.67
N ALA A 222 9.58 8.65 -18.69
CA ALA A 222 9.32 7.76 -19.82
C ALA A 222 9.32 6.27 -19.42
N ASN A 223 10.03 5.91 -18.35
CA ASN A 223 10.15 4.52 -17.91
C ASN A 223 8.99 4.09 -17.01
N LYS A 224 8.42 2.93 -17.33
CA LYS A 224 7.38 2.29 -16.52
C LYS A 224 7.84 1.98 -15.09
N PHE A 225 9.10 1.57 -14.93
CA PHE A 225 9.72 1.23 -13.65
C PHE A 225 11.08 1.92 -13.52
N SER A 226 11.40 2.39 -12.32
CA SER A 226 12.74 2.84 -11.94
C SER A 226 13.09 2.26 -10.58
N ALA A 227 13.88 1.19 -10.56
CA ALA A 227 14.30 0.47 -9.36
C ALA A 227 15.71 -0.13 -9.54
N PRO A 228 16.54 -0.25 -8.49
CA PRO A 228 16.28 0.16 -7.11
C PRO A 228 16.43 1.67 -6.85
N PHE A 229 16.90 2.42 -7.85
CA PHE A 229 17.14 3.87 -7.73
C PHE A 229 16.22 4.66 -8.67
N VAL A 230 15.87 5.87 -8.24
CA VAL A 230 15.00 6.79 -8.96
C VAL A 230 15.76 8.08 -9.28
N GLY A 231 15.73 8.46 -10.55
CA GLY A 231 16.37 9.66 -11.07
C GLY A 231 17.85 9.50 -11.41
N VAL A 232 18.36 10.46 -12.18
CA VAL A 232 19.72 10.47 -12.74
C VAL A 232 20.43 11.77 -12.36
N PHE A 233 21.50 11.67 -11.59
CA PHE A 233 22.21 12.83 -11.01
C PHE A 233 23.19 13.52 -11.97
N ASN A 234 23.55 12.87 -13.09
CA ASN A 234 24.50 13.43 -14.07
C ASN A 234 23.84 14.17 -15.25
N GLN A 235 22.50 14.23 -15.30
CA GLN A 235 21.72 14.89 -16.36
C GLN A 235 21.44 16.36 -16.03
N THR A 236 22.50 17.12 -15.72
CA THR A 236 22.38 18.46 -15.12
C THR A 236 21.84 19.54 -16.08
N THR A 237 21.76 19.27 -17.38
CA THR A 237 21.19 20.22 -18.36
C THR A 237 19.66 20.19 -18.42
N ASN A 238 19.01 19.16 -17.86
CA ASN A 238 17.57 18.92 -18.03
C ASN A 238 16.71 19.59 -16.94
N HIS A 239 17.34 20.04 -15.86
CA HIS A 239 16.68 20.67 -14.72
C HIS A 239 17.52 21.82 -14.16
N THR A 240 16.96 22.54 -13.20
CA THR A 240 17.69 23.62 -12.53
C THR A 240 17.54 23.53 -11.03
N THR A 241 18.56 23.97 -10.31
CA THR A 241 18.46 24.25 -8.87
C THR A 241 18.85 25.70 -8.57
N ALA A 242 18.32 26.28 -7.50
CA ALA A 242 18.65 27.63 -7.06
C ALA A 242 18.71 27.69 -5.53
N LEU A 243 19.83 28.16 -4.98
CA LEU A 243 20.05 28.30 -3.54
C LEU A 243 19.70 29.72 -3.08
N SER A 244 18.97 29.83 -1.98
CA SER A 244 18.76 31.05 -1.21
C SER A 244 19.18 30.85 0.25
N THR A 245 19.82 31.86 0.83
CA THR A 245 20.24 31.92 2.25
C THR A 245 19.72 33.17 2.96
N THR A 246 18.89 33.98 2.29
CA THR A 246 18.33 35.23 2.83
C THR A 246 16.83 35.32 2.54
N GLY A 247 16.10 36.09 3.36
CA GLY A 247 14.65 36.26 3.20
C GLY A 247 13.85 34.96 3.37
N LEU A 248 14.33 34.06 4.22
CA LEU A 248 13.75 32.72 4.42
C LEU A 248 12.76 32.69 5.60
N GLY A 249 11.96 31.62 5.65
CA GLY A 249 11.01 31.35 6.72
C GLY A 249 11.67 31.11 8.09
N LYS A 250 10.86 31.04 9.14
CA LYS A 250 11.32 30.76 10.50
C LYS A 250 12.02 29.39 10.56
N ASN A 251 13.14 29.30 11.26
CA ASN A 251 14.00 28.11 11.37
C ASN A 251 14.66 27.66 10.06
N VAL A 252 14.49 28.39 8.94
CA VAL A 252 15.12 28.06 7.67
C VAL A 252 16.41 28.87 7.51
N ARG A 253 17.55 28.19 7.35
CA ARG A 253 18.87 28.79 7.12
C ARG A 253 19.28 28.75 5.65
N ALA A 254 18.81 27.76 4.91
CA ALA A 254 19.01 27.64 3.48
C ALA A 254 17.78 27.02 2.80
N GLN A 255 17.54 27.38 1.55
CA GLN A 255 16.49 26.79 0.74
C GLN A 255 16.99 26.56 -0.68
N ILE A 256 16.73 25.39 -1.22
CA ILE A 256 17.01 25.03 -2.61
C ILE A 256 15.68 24.84 -3.33
N ALA A 257 15.47 25.59 -4.41
CA ALA A 257 14.40 25.32 -5.37
C ALA A 257 14.95 24.37 -6.44
N HIS A 258 14.25 23.27 -6.72
CA HIS A 258 14.57 22.29 -7.75
C HIS A 258 13.45 22.25 -8.78
N THR A 259 13.74 22.70 -10.00
CA THR A 259 12.75 22.84 -11.07
C THR A 259 13.02 21.81 -12.18
N MET A 260 12.00 20.99 -12.46
CA MET A 260 11.95 20.01 -13.54
C MET A 260 10.73 20.31 -14.41
N ASN A 261 10.94 20.75 -15.64
CA ASN A 261 9.89 21.26 -16.52
C ASN A 261 9.09 22.39 -15.84
N LEU A 262 7.79 22.18 -15.60
CA LEU A 262 6.90 23.14 -14.96
C LEU A 262 6.76 22.93 -13.45
N ALA A 263 7.28 21.82 -12.90
CA ALA A 263 7.22 21.52 -11.48
C ALA A 263 8.44 22.09 -10.76
N THR A 264 8.20 22.73 -9.60
CA THR A 264 9.28 23.19 -8.70
C THR A 264 9.02 22.67 -7.31
N PHE A 265 10.04 22.06 -6.71
CA PHE A 265 10.02 21.55 -5.35
C PHE A 265 11.05 22.28 -4.51
N PHE A 266 10.81 22.39 -3.20
CA PHE A 266 11.67 23.10 -2.29
C PHE A 266 12.26 22.14 -1.25
N THR A 267 13.56 22.27 -1.03
CA THR A 267 14.27 21.68 0.12
C THR A 267 14.71 22.80 1.04
N SER A 268 14.14 22.85 2.24
CA SER A 268 14.44 23.86 3.25
C SER A 268 15.24 23.23 4.38
N VAL A 269 16.37 23.85 4.75
CA VAL A 269 17.33 23.31 5.72
C VAL A 269 17.43 24.24 6.92
N GLY A 270 17.29 23.68 8.11
CA GLY A 270 17.41 24.35 9.41
C GLY A 270 18.33 23.59 10.36
N GLY A 271 18.35 24.00 11.63
CA GLY A 271 19.14 23.37 12.69
C GLY A 271 20.39 24.18 13.09
N SER A 272 21.48 23.46 13.36
CA SER A 272 22.78 24.02 13.77
C SER A 272 23.26 25.11 12.79
N ALA A 273 24.13 26.01 13.27
CA ALA A 273 24.74 26.99 12.37
C ALA A 273 25.61 26.28 11.31
N PHE A 274 25.45 26.66 10.05
CA PHE A 274 26.20 26.09 8.92
C PHE A 274 26.40 27.11 7.81
N ASN A 275 27.35 26.82 6.92
CA ASN A 275 27.45 27.43 5.61
C ASN A 275 27.11 26.40 4.53
N ILE A 276 26.49 26.82 3.43
CA ILE A 276 26.13 25.96 2.31
C ILE A 276 26.62 26.57 1.00
N THR A 277 27.26 25.76 0.17
CA THR A 277 27.80 26.19 -1.12
C THR A 277 27.49 25.17 -2.20
N ARG A 278 27.22 25.63 -3.42
CA ARG A 278 27.16 24.75 -4.59
C ARG A 278 28.58 24.29 -4.94
N ASP A 279 28.75 23.00 -5.23
CA ASP A 279 30.08 22.41 -5.45
C ASP A 279 30.72 22.86 -6.77
N SER A 280 29.92 23.07 -7.82
CA SER A 280 30.35 23.68 -9.08
C SER A 280 29.16 24.34 -9.80
N PRO A 281 29.37 25.29 -10.74
CA PRO A 281 28.26 25.95 -11.44
C PRO A 281 27.30 25.00 -12.16
N GLN A 282 27.82 23.89 -12.71
CA GLN A 282 27.09 22.88 -13.47
C GLN A 282 26.53 21.74 -12.61
N ALA A 283 26.97 21.60 -11.37
CA ALA A 283 26.45 20.59 -10.45
C ALA A 283 25.14 21.05 -9.82
N HIS A 284 24.26 20.09 -9.55
CA HIS A 284 23.12 20.28 -8.66
C HIS A 284 23.41 19.80 -7.24
N ARG A 285 24.69 19.62 -6.90
CA ARG A 285 25.16 19.24 -5.57
C ARG A 285 25.58 20.44 -4.73
N TYR A 286 25.19 20.42 -3.47
CA TYR A 286 25.47 21.43 -2.47
C TYR A 286 26.09 20.81 -1.22
N THR A 287 27.17 21.40 -0.72
CA THR A 287 27.83 20.96 0.51
C THR A 287 27.49 21.89 1.67
N ILE A 288 26.95 21.32 2.74
CA ILE A 288 26.66 21.94 4.03
C ILE A 288 27.83 21.67 4.98
N ARG A 289 28.46 22.73 5.46
CA ARG A 289 29.58 22.69 6.41
C ARG A 289 29.14 23.23 7.77
N PRO A 290 29.35 22.49 8.87
CA PRO A 290 29.10 23.01 10.21
C PRO A 290 29.84 24.33 10.45
N GLY A 291 29.16 25.29 11.08
CA GLY A 291 29.72 26.61 11.39
C GLY A 291 30.50 26.66 12.71
N GLY A 292 30.54 25.56 13.47
CA GLY A 292 31.25 25.44 14.75
C GLY A 292 32.09 24.17 14.84
N THR A 293 32.88 24.04 15.90
CA THR A 293 33.87 22.96 16.11
C THR A 293 33.40 21.91 17.12
N GLY A 294 32.09 21.67 17.22
CA GLY A 294 31.53 20.64 18.11
C GLY A 294 31.61 19.25 17.49
N SER A 295 31.51 18.21 18.33
CA SER A 295 31.43 16.81 17.89
C SER A 295 30.04 16.37 17.44
N GLN A 296 29.05 17.27 17.46
CA GLN A 296 27.68 17.00 17.01
C GLN A 296 27.17 18.08 16.07
N PHE A 297 26.44 17.64 15.03
CA PHE A 297 25.83 18.50 14.03
C PHE A 297 24.41 18.03 13.70
N SER A 298 23.42 18.87 13.98
CA SER A 298 22.01 18.53 13.79
C SER A 298 21.34 19.41 12.74
N LEU A 299 20.55 18.79 11.87
CA LEU A 299 19.84 19.44 10.77
C LEU A 299 18.37 19.00 10.76
N ALA A 300 17.50 19.91 10.32
CA ALA A 300 16.16 19.57 9.88
C ALA A 300 16.07 19.85 8.37
N LEU A 301 15.67 18.85 7.58
CA LEU A 301 15.54 18.95 6.13
C LEU A 301 14.10 18.71 5.72
N SER A 302 13.40 19.77 5.31
CA SER A 302 11.99 19.73 4.92
C SER A 302 11.85 19.79 3.41
N TYR A 303 10.95 18.98 2.88
CA TYR A 303 10.56 18.95 1.47
C TYR A 303 9.14 19.47 1.32
N SER A 304 8.88 20.27 0.28
CA SER A 304 7.55 20.83 0.05
C SER A 304 7.33 21.26 -1.41
N PRO A 305 6.07 21.27 -1.90
CA PRO A 305 5.74 21.81 -3.22
C PRO A 305 5.80 23.34 -3.26
N GLU A 306 5.72 24.00 -2.10
CA GLU A 306 5.76 25.46 -1.96
C GLU A 306 6.80 25.89 -0.92
N LYS A 307 7.18 27.16 -0.91
CA LYS A 307 8.12 27.70 0.08
C LYS A 307 7.47 27.73 1.47
N PRO A 308 7.98 26.98 2.46
CA PRO A 308 7.40 26.98 3.79
C PRO A 308 7.70 28.30 4.51
N SER A 309 6.73 28.80 5.28
CA SER A 309 6.90 29.96 6.17
C SER A 309 7.70 29.60 7.43
N SER A 310 7.73 28.31 7.80
CA SER A 310 8.54 27.75 8.88
C SER A 310 8.79 26.27 8.68
N ILE A 311 9.88 25.75 9.24
CA ILE A 311 10.13 24.30 9.37
C ILE A 311 10.32 23.94 10.86
N PRO A 312 10.03 22.69 11.28
CA PRO A 312 10.29 22.25 12.65
C PRO A 312 11.79 22.26 12.96
N SER A 313 12.15 22.37 14.23
CA SER A 313 13.52 22.12 14.66
C SER A 313 13.83 20.61 14.64
N ASN A 314 15.12 20.24 14.67
CA ASN A 314 15.50 18.83 14.74
C ASN A 314 14.91 18.12 15.97
N GLU A 315 14.81 18.83 17.11
CA GLU A 315 14.23 18.25 18.33
C GLU A 315 12.71 18.08 18.21
N ASP A 316 12.00 19.02 17.59
CA ASP A 316 10.57 18.86 17.30
C ASP A 316 10.31 17.65 16.39
N VAL A 317 11.19 17.41 15.40
CA VAL A 317 11.10 16.23 14.52
C VAL A 317 11.25 14.94 15.31
N ILE A 318 12.24 14.85 16.21
CA ILE A 318 12.46 13.67 17.06
C ILE A 318 11.24 13.42 17.96
N GLN A 319 10.74 14.46 18.64
CA GLN A 319 9.58 14.36 19.52
C GLN A 319 8.32 13.92 18.77
N SER A 320 8.08 14.49 17.59
CA SER A 320 6.96 14.13 16.69
C SER A 320 7.05 12.66 16.26
N SER A 321 8.24 12.20 15.88
CA SER A 321 8.48 10.80 15.47
C SER A 321 8.20 9.82 16.60
N VAL A 322 8.86 10.00 17.75
CA VAL A 322 8.74 9.11 18.91
C VAL A 322 7.28 9.05 19.36
N GLY A 323 6.66 10.21 19.60
CA GLY A 323 5.31 10.27 20.15
C GLY A 323 4.26 9.54 19.30
N GLU A 324 4.29 9.73 17.98
CA GLU A 324 3.29 9.11 17.10
C GLU A 324 3.59 7.63 16.79
N TRP A 325 4.86 7.20 16.75
CA TRP A 325 5.16 5.76 16.64
C TRP A 325 4.77 4.98 17.90
N GLU A 326 5.08 5.50 19.08
CA GLU A 326 4.64 4.88 20.35
C GLU A 326 3.11 4.80 20.40
N LYS A 327 2.42 5.88 20.03
CA LYS A 327 0.96 5.91 19.93
C LYS A 327 0.43 4.89 18.91
N TYR A 328 1.02 4.80 17.72
CA TYR A 328 0.62 3.84 16.70
C TYR A 328 0.67 2.40 17.25
N TRP A 329 1.79 2.00 17.85
CA TRP A 329 1.93 0.64 18.38
C TRP A 329 1.03 0.36 19.59
N THR A 330 0.75 1.36 20.41
CA THR A 330 -0.02 1.18 21.66
C THR A 330 -1.53 1.27 21.50
N THR A 331 -2.03 1.97 20.50
CA THR A 331 -3.47 2.29 20.39
C THR A 331 -4.23 1.50 19.32
N THR A 332 -3.52 0.88 18.39
CA THR A 332 -4.12 0.24 17.22
C THR A 332 -4.23 -1.27 17.43
N GLY A 333 -4.82 -2.00 16.47
CA GLY A 333 -4.86 -3.46 16.50
C GLY A 333 -3.47 -4.06 16.69
N PHE A 334 -3.36 -5.22 17.34
CA PHE A 334 -2.09 -5.91 17.54
C PHE A 334 -2.29 -7.42 17.55
N VAL A 335 -1.32 -8.16 16.99
CA VAL A 335 -1.32 -9.62 16.93
C VAL A 335 0.05 -10.12 17.38
N ASP A 336 0.05 -11.11 18.27
CA ASP A 336 1.20 -11.91 18.66
C ASP A 336 0.87 -13.39 18.40
N VAL A 337 1.54 -13.97 17.41
CA VAL A 337 1.47 -15.40 17.07
C VAL A 337 2.71 -16.17 17.54
N ALA A 338 3.73 -15.49 18.09
CA ALA A 338 5.00 -16.10 18.44
C ALA A 338 5.09 -16.47 19.91
N THR A 339 4.60 -15.61 20.81
CA THR A 339 4.72 -15.85 22.26
C THR A 339 3.85 -17.04 22.69
N GLY A 340 4.51 -18.12 23.12
CA GLY A 340 3.84 -19.34 23.59
C GLY A 340 3.58 -20.37 22.49
N SER A 341 3.66 -19.99 21.21
CA SER A 341 3.59 -20.93 20.10
C SER A 341 4.81 -21.86 20.08
N THR A 342 4.56 -23.13 19.74
CA THR A 342 5.61 -24.16 19.59
C THR A 342 5.87 -24.53 18.13
N ASP A 343 5.06 -24.00 17.21
CA ASP A 343 5.30 -24.15 15.77
C ASP A 343 6.49 -23.29 15.34
N GLU A 344 7.49 -23.89 14.71
CA GLU A 344 8.74 -23.22 14.31
C GLU A 344 8.53 -22.06 13.32
N ARG A 345 7.38 -22.07 12.64
CA ARG A 345 6.98 -21.05 11.66
C ARG A 345 6.51 -19.74 12.29
N ALA A 346 6.18 -19.76 13.58
CA ALA A 346 5.59 -18.61 14.27
C ALA A 346 6.49 -17.37 14.26
N GLU A 347 7.81 -17.56 14.38
CA GLU A 347 8.79 -16.46 14.36
C GLU A 347 8.82 -15.72 13.02
N GLU A 348 8.85 -16.46 11.91
CA GLU A 348 8.86 -15.86 10.58
C GLU A 348 7.52 -15.17 10.27
N LEU A 349 6.39 -15.75 10.70
CA LEU A 349 5.10 -15.11 10.52
C LEU A 349 5.00 -13.81 11.34
N GLN A 350 5.43 -13.82 12.60
CA GLN A 350 5.45 -12.63 13.45
C GLN A 350 6.39 -11.56 12.89
N ARG A 351 7.56 -11.95 12.35
CA ARG A 351 8.48 -11.03 11.67
C ARG A 351 7.78 -10.32 10.51
N ARG A 352 7.11 -11.06 9.62
CA ARG A 352 6.37 -10.49 8.49
C ARG A 352 5.26 -9.54 8.97
N ILE A 353 4.50 -9.92 9.99
CA ILE A 353 3.44 -9.08 10.57
C ILE A 353 4.02 -7.74 11.05
N ILE A 354 5.03 -7.75 11.92
CA ILE A 354 5.58 -6.52 12.51
C ILE A 354 6.22 -5.62 11.45
N LEU A 355 7.01 -6.19 10.54
CA LEU A 355 7.68 -5.40 9.50
C LEU A 355 6.71 -4.85 8.47
N SER A 356 5.72 -5.64 8.01
CA SER A 356 4.67 -5.13 7.13
C SER A 356 3.89 -3.99 7.80
N ARG A 357 3.57 -4.07 9.09
CA ARG A 357 2.88 -2.98 9.80
C ARG A 357 3.68 -1.68 9.84
N TYR A 358 4.99 -1.75 10.00
CA TYR A 358 5.85 -0.57 9.97
C TYR A 358 5.94 0.00 8.55
N LEU A 359 6.26 -0.86 7.58
CA LEU A 359 6.49 -0.46 6.20
C LEU A 359 5.24 0.08 5.51
N MET A 360 4.07 -0.51 5.73
CA MET A 360 2.79 0.00 5.23
C MET A 360 2.51 1.41 5.79
N ARG A 361 2.83 1.69 7.07
CA ARG A 361 2.63 3.04 7.61
C ARG A 361 3.60 4.06 7.01
N VAL A 362 4.84 3.67 6.71
CA VAL A 362 5.83 4.54 6.07
C VAL A 362 5.45 4.84 4.61
N ASN A 363 4.98 3.84 3.87
CA ASN A 363 4.86 3.90 2.41
C ASN A 363 3.42 4.08 1.89
N GLU A 364 2.41 3.71 2.68
CA GLU A 364 1.05 3.39 2.19
C GLU A 364 -0.06 4.10 2.99
N ALA A 365 0.29 5.15 3.73
CA ALA A 365 -0.61 5.88 4.64
C ALA A 365 -0.71 7.38 4.32
N GLY A 366 -0.66 7.73 3.02
CA GLY A 366 -0.74 9.10 2.52
C GLY A 366 -2.16 9.55 2.16
N ASP A 367 -2.26 10.78 1.62
CA ASP A 367 -3.53 11.44 1.25
C ASP A 367 -4.13 10.94 -0.06
N THR A 368 -3.39 10.11 -0.80
CA THR A 368 -3.82 9.44 -2.02
C THR A 368 -3.54 7.96 -1.87
N PRO A 369 -4.27 7.08 -2.59
CA PRO A 369 -3.86 5.70 -2.69
C PRO A 369 -2.38 5.59 -3.11
N PRO A 370 -1.66 4.61 -2.56
CA PRO A 370 -0.25 4.40 -2.85
C PRO A 370 -0.05 3.72 -4.21
N GLN A 371 1.13 3.92 -4.79
CA GLN A 371 1.59 3.08 -5.89
C GLN A 371 2.09 1.72 -5.36
N GLU A 372 2.24 0.73 -6.22
CA GLU A 372 2.53 -0.65 -5.81
C GLU A 372 3.87 -0.85 -5.07
N SER A 373 4.86 0.01 -5.33
CA SER A 373 6.17 0.02 -4.64
C SER A 373 6.27 1.09 -3.56
N GLY A 374 5.15 1.73 -3.21
CA GLY A 374 5.08 2.71 -2.13
C GLY A 374 5.91 3.95 -2.38
N LEU A 375 6.71 4.35 -1.40
CA LEU A 375 7.64 5.49 -1.49
C LEU A 375 9.11 5.02 -1.51
N VAL A 376 9.36 3.78 -1.97
CA VAL A 376 10.71 3.20 -2.10
C VAL A 376 11.35 3.52 -3.46
N ASN A 377 10.60 3.29 -4.53
CA ASN A 377 11.01 3.48 -5.91
C ASN A 377 9.79 3.67 -6.83
N ASP A 378 9.95 3.83 -8.14
CA ASP A 378 8.81 4.02 -9.04
C ASP A 378 8.39 2.72 -9.74
N GLY A 379 7.13 2.33 -9.51
CA GLY A 379 6.39 1.36 -10.28
C GLY A 379 5.23 2.02 -11.00
N TRP A 380 4.97 1.63 -12.25
CA TRP A 380 3.89 2.18 -13.07
C TRP A 380 3.91 3.71 -13.13
N TYR A 381 5.09 4.28 -13.40
CA TYR A 381 5.33 5.73 -13.47
C TYR A 381 5.08 6.47 -12.14
N GLY A 382 4.98 5.77 -11.01
CA GLY A 382 4.66 6.38 -9.71
C GLY A 382 3.18 6.61 -9.48
N LYS A 383 2.31 6.06 -10.34
CA LYS A 383 0.85 6.15 -10.28
C LYS A 383 0.25 5.03 -9.44
N PHE A 384 -0.98 5.22 -8.99
CA PHE A 384 -1.69 4.22 -8.20
C PHE A 384 -2.81 3.54 -8.99
N HIS A 385 -3.10 2.30 -8.61
CA HIS A 385 -4.17 1.47 -9.15
C HIS A 385 -5.32 1.40 -8.15
N MET A 386 -6.53 1.80 -8.57
CA MET A 386 -7.73 1.72 -7.73
C MET A 386 -8.20 0.27 -7.51
N GLU A 387 -7.82 -0.63 -8.41
CA GLU A 387 -8.00 -2.06 -8.24
C GLU A 387 -7.11 -2.59 -7.09
N MET A 388 -5.87 -2.11 -6.99
CA MET A 388 -5.00 -2.50 -5.88
C MET A 388 -5.35 -1.78 -4.57
N TYR A 389 -6.21 -0.75 -4.57
CA TYR A 389 -6.50 0.04 -3.37
C TYR A 389 -7.07 -0.82 -2.22
N PHE A 390 -7.85 -1.86 -2.53
CA PHE A 390 -8.28 -2.83 -1.53
C PHE A 390 -7.07 -3.51 -0.85
N TRP A 391 -6.16 -4.06 -1.65
CA TRP A 391 -4.99 -4.79 -1.16
C TRP A 391 -3.99 -3.90 -0.42
N HIS A 392 -3.93 -2.62 -0.77
CA HIS A 392 -3.10 -1.64 -0.08
C HIS A 392 -3.71 -1.15 1.24
N CYS A 393 -5.04 -0.97 1.33
CA CYS A 393 -5.61 -0.13 2.39
C CYS A 393 -6.76 -0.75 3.18
N ALA A 394 -7.38 -1.84 2.73
CA ALA A 394 -8.49 -2.45 3.46
C ALA A 394 -8.08 -2.98 4.84
N HIS A 395 -6.82 -3.39 5.00
CA HIS A 395 -6.30 -3.84 6.29
C HIS A 395 -6.35 -2.74 7.36
N TRP A 396 -6.23 -1.45 7.00
CA TRP A 396 -6.30 -0.37 7.98
C TRP A 396 -7.62 -0.37 8.77
N ALA A 397 -8.73 -0.72 8.12
CA ALA A 397 -10.01 -0.87 8.79
C ALA A 397 -9.98 -2.01 9.82
N LEU A 398 -9.44 -3.17 9.44
CA LEU A 398 -9.39 -4.36 10.31
C LEU A 398 -8.43 -4.21 11.49
N TRP A 399 -7.38 -3.39 11.33
CA TRP A 399 -6.42 -3.07 12.38
C TRP A 399 -6.81 -1.83 13.20
N ASN A 400 -8.02 -1.29 13.00
CA ASN A 400 -8.53 -0.07 13.66
C ASN A 400 -7.62 1.17 13.48
N ASN A 401 -6.99 1.28 12.31
CA ASN A 401 -6.19 2.43 11.87
C ASN A 401 -7.02 3.40 11.02
N TRP A 402 -8.17 3.81 11.52
CA TRP A 402 -9.11 4.67 10.80
C TRP A 402 -8.54 6.04 10.45
N ASP A 403 -7.69 6.58 11.31
CA ASP A 403 -6.97 7.83 11.06
C ASP A 403 -6.08 7.76 9.82
N LEU A 404 -5.43 6.61 9.58
CA LEU A 404 -4.60 6.38 8.39
C LEU A 404 -5.47 6.13 7.14
N LEU A 405 -6.50 5.29 7.25
CA LEU A 405 -7.40 5.01 6.12
C LEU A 405 -8.14 6.27 5.63
N HIS A 406 -8.57 7.14 6.55
CA HIS A 406 -9.29 8.37 6.20
C HIS A 406 -8.46 9.38 5.41
N ARG A 407 -7.13 9.30 5.44
CA ARG A 407 -6.26 10.17 4.63
C ARG A 407 -6.54 9.97 3.14
N SER A 408 -6.65 8.71 2.69
CA SER A 408 -6.85 8.39 1.28
C SER A 408 -8.29 8.02 0.90
N SER A 409 -9.14 7.56 1.82
CA SER A 409 -10.47 7.01 1.46
C SER A 409 -11.44 8.04 0.87
N SER A 410 -11.19 9.33 1.09
CA SER A 410 -11.90 10.42 0.41
C SER A 410 -11.68 10.44 -1.12
N ILE A 411 -10.75 9.64 -1.66
CA ILE A 411 -10.47 9.54 -3.09
C ILE A 411 -11.72 9.30 -3.93
N TYR A 412 -12.66 8.46 -3.46
CA TYR A 412 -13.90 8.20 -4.19
C TYR A 412 -14.78 9.45 -4.29
N SER A 413 -14.93 10.21 -3.19
CA SER A 413 -15.65 11.49 -3.25
C SER A 413 -14.95 12.53 -4.13
N ARG A 414 -13.61 12.59 -4.11
CA ARG A 414 -12.83 13.51 -4.95
C ARG A 414 -12.95 13.16 -6.43
N PHE A 415 -12.96 11.88 -6.77
CA PHE A 415 -13.04 11.38 -8.14
C PHE A 415 -14.46 11.23 -8.65
N LEU A 416 -15.48 11.46 -7.82
CA LEU A 416 -16.87 11.29 -8.21
C LEU A 416 -17.21 12.10 -9.48
N PRO A 417 -16.84 13.40 -9.62
CA PRO A 417 -17.13 14.16 -10.84
C PRO A 417 -16.46 13.59 -12.09
N SER A 418 -15.17 13.23 -12.02
CA SER A 418 -14.45 12.68 -13.17
C SER A 418 -14.93 11.27 -13.53
N SER A 419 -15.38 10.50 -12.54
CA SER A 419 -15.90 9.14 -12.73
C SER A 419 -17.32 9.13 -13.30
N ILE A 420 -18.14 10.12 -12.95
CA ILE A 420 -19.43 10.39 -13.63
C ILE A 420 -19.18 10.81 -15.08
N ALA A 421 -18.25 11.75 -15.33
CA ALA A 421 -17.94 12.19 -16.68
C ALA A 421 -17.43 11.03 -17.56
N ARG A 422 -16.56 10.16 -17.01
CA ARG A 422 -16.11 8.93 -17.66
C ARG A 422 -17.27 8.02 -18.03
N ALA A 423 -18.15 7.72 -17.09
CA ALA A 423 -19.30 6.85 -17.34
C ALA A 423 -20.28 7.45 -18.36
N GLN A 424 -20.72 8.69 -18.14
CA GLN A 424 -21.88 9.24 -18.82
C GLN A 424 -21.54 10.06 -20.07
N VAL A 425 -20.44 10.81 -20.05
CA VAL A 425 -20.04 11.67 -21.17
C VAL A 425 -19.16 10.92 -22.16
N GLN A 426 -18.08 10.30 -21.66
CA GLN A 426 -17.16 9.55 -22.50
C GLN A 426 -17.77 8.23 -22.99
N GLN A 427 -18.33 7.43 -22.07
CA GLN A 427 -18.83 6.09 -22.39
C GLN A 427 -20.32 6.02 -22.69
N GLY A 428 -21.06 7.12 -22.51
CA GLY A 428 -22.48 7.19 -22.82
C GLY A 428 -23.37 6.27 -21.97
N TRP A 429 -22.95 5.87 -20.77
CA TRP A 429 -23.82 5.16 -19.83
C TRP A 429 -24.90 6.12 -19.30
N PRO A 430 -26.14 5.65 -19.06
CA PRO A 430 -27.24 6.52 -18.66
C PRO A 430 -27.12 7.07 -17.23
N ALA A 431 -26.34 6.43 -16.36
CA ALA A 431 -26.23 6.81 -14.95
C ALA A 431 -24.92 6.34 -14.30
N GLY A 432 -24.66 6.88 -13.11
CA GLY A 432 -23.62 6.47 -12.19
C GLY A 432 -22.19 6.94 -12.52
N ALA A 433 -21.24 6.45 -11.73
CA ALA A 433 -19.82 6.73 -11.79
C ALA A 433 -19.02 5.45 -12.06
N ARG A 434 -18.11 5.51 -13.03
CA ARG A 434 -17.16 4.43 -13.31
C ARG A 434 -15.79 4.81 -12.75
N TRP A 435 -15.26 4.07 -11.80
CA TRP A 435 -13.95 4.32 -11.20
C TRP A 435 -12.81 3.97 -12.19
N PRO A 436 -11.66 4.66 -12.19
CA PRO A 436 -10.54 4.33 -13.09
C PRO A 436 -9.74 3.13 -12.55
N LYS A 437 -8.98 2.43 -13.40
CA LYS A 437 -7.95 1.47 -12.95
C LYS A 437 -6.68 2.18 -12.49
N MET A 438 -5.80 2.56 -13.43
CA MET A 438 -4.57 3.30 -13.16
C MET A 438 -4.82 4.81 -13.24
N THR A 439 -4.45 5.55 -12.21
CA THR A 439 -4.75 6.98 -12.11
C THR A 439 -3.74 7.71 -11.22
N ASP A 440 -3.97 9.00 -11.05
CA ASP A 440 -3.14 9.93 -10.30
C ASP A 440 -4.05 10.89 -9.52
N PRO A 441 -3.51 11.78 -8.66
CA PRO A 441 -4.34 12.63 -7.80
C PRO A 441 -5.33 13.55 -8.51
N THR A 442 -5.21 13.75 -9.84
CA THR A 442 -6.18 14.51 -10.65
C THR A 442 -7.49 13.75 -10.91
N GLY A 443 -7.50 12.43 -10.73
CA GLY A 443 -8.66 11.57 -11.04
C GLY A 443 -8.84 11.26 -12.52
N ARG A 444 -7.85 11.60 -13.36
CA ARG A 444 -7.82 11.21 -14.77
C ARG A 444 -7.48 9.73 -14.90
N SER A 445 -8.24 9.01 -15.71
CA SER A 445 -7.87 7.62 -16.01
C SER A 445 -6.68 7.63 -16.95
N SER A 446 -5.70 6.77 -16.68
CA SER A 446 -4.63 6.55 -17.64
C SER A 446 -5.18 5.76 -18.84
N PRO A 447 -4.83 6.14 -20.08
CA PRO A 447 -5.16 5.35 -21.26
C PRO A 447 -4.62 3.91 -21.19
N GLY A 448 -5.15 3.03 -22.04
CA GLY A 448 -4.71 1.65 -22.19
C GLY A 448 -5.86 0.64 -22.08
N ASP A 449 -5.71 -0.48 -22.79
CA ASP A 449 -6.76 -1.50 -22.94
C ASP A 449 -7.22 -2.07 -21.59
N ILE A 450 -6.29 -2.65 -20.82
CA ILE A 450 -6.56 -3.15 -19.47
C ILE A 450 -7.11 -2.04 -18.55
N ASN A 451 -6.52 -0.84 -18.61
CA ASN A 451 -6.97 0.30 -17.80
C ASN A 451 -8.43 0.70 -18.05
N ASN A 452 -8.93 0.42 -19.26
CA ASN A 452 -10.26 0.80 -19.71
C ASN A 452 -11.27 -0.35 -19.72
N LEU A 453 -10.85 -1.61 -19.61
CA LEU A 453 -11.73 -2.78 -19.73
C LEU A 453 -11.78 -3.65 -18.46
N LEU A 454 -10.92 -3.41 -17.48
CA LEU A 454 -11.05 -4.00 -16.15
C LEU A 454 -12.19 -3.33 -15.36
N ILE A 455 -12.87 -4.09 -14.50
CA ILE A 455 -14.03 -3.61 -13.73
C ILE A 455 -14.14 -4.16 -12.29
N TRP A 456 -13.22 -5.01 -11.83
CA TRP A 456 -13.39 -5.67 -10.52
C TRP A 456 -13.19 -4.73 -9.33
N GLU A 457 -12.64 -3.54 -9.55
CA GLU A 457 -12.50 -2.48 -8.56
C GLU A 457 -13.78 -1.68 -8.31
N GLN A 458 -14.76 -1.81 -9.20
CA GLN A 458 -15.96 -0.98 -9.17
C GLN A 458 -16.76 -1.15 -7.87
N PRO A 459 -16.85 -2.34 -7.26
CA PRO A 459 -17.51 -2.52 -5.96
C PRO A 459 -16.69 -2.08 -4.72
N HIS A 460 -15.37 -1.82 -4.84
CA HIS A 460 -14.50 -1.43 -3.71
C HIS A 460 -15.04 -0.33 -2.79
N PRO A 461 -15.56 0.82 -3.28
CA PRO A 461 -16.07 1.86 -2.40
C PRO A 461 -17.22 1.40 -1.50
N LEU A 462 -18.01 0.41 -1.94
CA LEU A 462 -19.12 -0.15 -1.16
C LEU A 462 -18.58 -0.97 0.03
N VAL A 463 -17.46 -1.66 -0.16
CA VAL A 463 -16.74 -2.39 0.89
C VAL A 463 -16.11 -1.42 1.90
N PHE A 464 -15.40 -0.38 1.42
CA PHE A 464 -14.82 0.64 2.31
C PHE A 464 -15.89 1.39 3.12
N ALA A 465 -16.99 1.79 2.48
CA ALA A 465 -18.13 2.41 3.17
C ALA A 465 -18.70 1.48 4.25
N THR A 466 -18.87 0.20 3.94
CA THR A 466 -19.37 -0.81 4.89
C THR A 466 -18.45 -0.95 6.10
N TYR A 467 -17.14 -0.99 5.89
CA TYR A 467 -16.19 -1.03 7.00
C TYR A 467 -16.27 0.25 7.86
N GLU A 468 -16.33 1.44 7.28
CA GLU A 468 -16.43 2.70 8.05
C GLU A 468 -17.73 2.75 8.85
N ARG A 469 -18.83 2.27 8.26
CA ARG A 469 -20.11 2.13 8.98
C ARG A 469 -19.99 1.18 10.16
N ARG A 470 -19.31 0.04 10.00
CA ARG A 470 -19.10 -0.94 11.08
C ARG A 470 -18.22 -0.40 12.22
N ALA A 471 -17.34 0.53 11.92
CA ALA A 471 -16.48 1.16 12.92
C ALA A 471 -17.20 2.17 13.82
N VAL A 472 -18.44 2.56 13.48
CA VAL A 472 -19.25 3.41 14.37
C VAL A 472 -19.55 2.66 15.66
N PRO A 473 -19.18 3.19 16.84
CA PRO A 473 -19.37 2.50 18.11
C PRO A 473 -20.83 2.16 18.39
N ALA A 474 -21.07 1.01 19.04
CA ALA A 474 -22.40 0.61 19.46
C ALA A 474 -23.06 1.70 20.33
N GLY A 475 -24.29 2.07 19.97
CA GLY A 475 -25.05 3.13 20.65
C GLY A 475 -24.81 4.54 20.09
N GLN A 476 -23.88 4.72 19.14
CA GLN A 476 -23.76 5.96 18.36
C GLN A 476 -24.50 5.83 17.02
N SER A 477 -24.99 6.96 16.51
CA SER A 477 -25.67 7.00 15.22
C SER A 477 -24.67 6.92 14.07
N ALA A 478 -24.86 5.96 13.17
CA ALA A 478 -24.08 5.85 11.94
C ALA A 478 -24.53 6.85 10.85
N HIS A 479 -25.54 7.68 11.11
CA HIS A 479 -26.16 8.55 10.10
C HIS A 479 -25.16 9.49 9.41
N ALA A 480 -24.18 10.03 10.14
CA ALA A 480 -23.16 10.89 9.55
C ALA A 480 -22.30 10.15 8.51
N VAL A 481 -21.92 8.89 8.80
CA VAL A 481 -21.17 8.03 7.87
C VAL A 481 -22.04 7.65 6.66
N LEU A 482 -23.30 7.29 6.91
CA LEU A 482 -24.28 6.98 5.87
C LEU A 482 -24.43 8.13 4.87
N VAL A 483 -24.60 9.36 5.38
CA VAL A 483 -24.72 10.59 4.56
C VAL A 483 -23.42 10.91 3.83
N LYS A 484 -22.26 10.76 4.50
CA LYS A 484 -20.94 10.99 3.90
C LYS A 484 -20.72 10.15 2.63
N TRP A 485 -21.04 8.86 2.70
CA TRP A 485 -20.81 7.93 1.57
C TRP A 485 -21.96 7.86 0.58
N ARG A 486 -23.16 8.38 0.92
CA ARG A 486 -24.36 8.31 0.08
C ARG A 486 -24.10 8.63 -1.41
N PRO A 487 -23.44 9.75 -1.79
CA PRO A 487 -23.23 10.05 -3.20
C PRO A 487 -22.35 9.03 -3.93
N VAL A 488 -21.33 8.52 -3.25
CA VAL A 488 -20.41 7.51 -3.80
C VAL A 488 -21.11 6.16 -3.94
N VAL A 489 -21.86 5.74 -2.92
CA VAL A 489 -22.63 4.48 -2.93
C VAL A 489 -23.66 4.49 -4.05
N GLN A 490 -24.47 5.55 -4.14
CA GLN A 490 -25.48 5.70 -5.18
C GLN A 490 -24.88 5.68 -6.57
N ALA A 491 -23.88 6.54 -6.83
CA ALA A 491 -23.29 6.63 -8.16
C ALA A 491 -22.57 5.34 -8.57
N THR A 492 -21.95 4.62 -7.62
CA THR A 492 -21.33 3.32 -7.90
C THR A 492 -22.39 2.29 -8.31
N ALA A 493 -23.44 2.13 -7.49
CA ALA A 493 -24.49 1.14 -7.75
C ALA A 493 -25.31 1.46 -9.01
N ASP A 494 -25.55 2.74 -9.29
CA ASP A 494 -26.20 3.20 -10.51
C ASP A 494 -25.41 2.78 -11.77
N TRP A 495 -24.08 2.94 -11.75
CA TRP A 495 -23.27 2.54 -12.89
C TRP A 495 -23.19 1.02 -13.01
N MET A 496 -23.02 0.31 -11.89
CA MET A 496 -23.02 -1.15 -11.88
C MET A 496 -24.31 -1.73 -12.48
N ALA A 497 -25.47 -1.12 -12.17
CA ALA A 497 -26.76 -1.51 -12.73
C ALA A 497 -26.91 -1.09 -14.20
N ALA A 498 -26.40 0.09 -14.59
CA ALA A 498 -26.44 0.57 -15.97
C ALA A 498 -25.49 -0.19 -16.91
N PHE A 499 -24.38 -0.71 -16.40
CA PHE A 499 -23.38 -1.47 -17.14
C PHE A 499 -23.88 -2.89 -17.46
N ALA A 500 -24.57 -3.53 -16.53
CA ALA A 500 -25.14 -4.86 -16.71
C ALA A 500 -26.21 -4.85 -17.82
N TRP A 501 -26.12 -5.81 -18.75
CA TRP A 501 -26.98 -5.83 -19.92
C TRP A 501 -28.02 -6.94 -19.88
N TRP A 502 -29.30 -6.58 -20.00
CA TRP A 502 -30.38 -7.57 -20.04
C TRP A 502 -30.38 -8.35 -21.35
N ASN A 503 -30.02 -9.63 -21.26
CA ASN A 503 -30.10 -10.56 -22.37
C ASN A 503 -31.51 -11.13 -22.47
N ALA A 504 -32.30 -10.60 -23.39
CA ALA A 504 -33.68 -11.04 -23.60
C ALA A 504 -33.82 -12.51 -24.02
N SER A 505 -32.75 -13.15 -24.51
CA SER A 505 -32.78 -14.55 -24.95
C SER A 505 -32.56 -15.52 -23.79
N SER A 506 -31.61 -15.22 -22.90
CA SER A 506 -31.33 -16.04 -21.70
C SER A 506 -32.17 -15.62 -20.49
N GLY A 507 -32.74 -14.42 -20.48
CA GLY A 507 -33.53 -13.90 -19.38
C GLY A 507 -32.71 -13.50 -18.15
N VAL A 508 -31.43 -13.14 -18.36
CA VAL A 508 -30.50 -12.71 -17.30
C VAL A 508 -29.72 -11.48 -17.73
N TYR A 509 -29.07 -10.80 -16.78
CA TYR A 509 -28.10 -9.76 -17.03
C TYR A 509 -26.71 -10.35 -17.26
N ASP A 510 -26.10 -9.98 -18.39
CA ASP A 510 -24.72 -10.28 -18.71
C ASP A 510 -23.81 -9.11 -18.32
N ILE A 511 -22.55 -9.42 -17.98
CA ILE A 511 -21.44 -8.45 -17.92
C ILE A 511 -20.38 -8.83 -18.95
N GLY A 512 -19.98 -7.84 -19.75
CA GLY A 512 -19.10 -8.05 -20.90
C GLY A 512 -19.74 -8.89 -22.02
N PRO A 513 -19.05 -9.08 -23.15
CA PRO A 513 -17.82 -8.40 -23.54
C PRO A 513 -18.09 -6.95 -24.03
N PRO A 514 -17.06 -6.07 -24.08
CA PRO A 514 -15.67 -6.37 -23.78
C PRO A 514 -15.30 -6.14 -22.31
N MET A 515 -14.49 -7.02 -21.72
CA MET A 515 -13.92 -6.84 -20.39
C MET A 515 -12.72 -7.75 -20.12
N TYR A 516 -11.82 -7.37 -19.22
CA TYR A 516 -10.83 -8.29 -18.64
C TYR A 516 -11.34 -8.86 -17.31
N VAL A 517 -10.92 -10.09 -17.02
CA VAL A 517 -11.02 -10.66 -15.66
C VAL A 517 -9.92 -10.11 -14.75
N VAL A 518 -10.02 -10.35 -13.44
CA VAL A 518 -8.98 -10.04 -12.43
C VAL A 518 -7.57 -10.42 -12.89
N ALA A 519 -7.41 -11.59 -13.53
CA ALA A 519 -6.15 -12.12 -14.03
C ALA A 519 -5.53 -11.35 -15.21
N GLU A 520 -6.27 -10.45 -15.86
CA GLU A 520 -5.82 -9.65 -17.02
C GLU A 520 -5.32 -10.46 -18.24
N ASP A 521 -5.50 -11.78 -18.26
CA ASP A 521 -4.90 -12.72 -19.21
C ASP A 521 -5.86 -13.27 -20.28
N THR A 522 -7.15 -12.92 -20.19
CA THR A 522 -8.19 -13.35 -21.15
C THR A 522 -8.38 -12.37 -22.30
N SER A 523 -8.80 -12.85 -23.47
CA SER A 523 -9.15 -11.97 -24.59
C SER A 523 -10.43 -11.17 -24.29
N PRO A 524 -10.37 -9.83 -24.21
CA PRO A 524 -11.49 -9.06 -23.66
C PRO A 524 -12.73 -9.08 -24.54
N ASN A 525 -12.59 -9.34 -25.84
CA ASN A 525 -13.69 -9.38 -26.81
C ASN A 525 -14.63 -10.60 -26.68
N VAL A 526 -14.22 -11.64 -25.94
CA VAL A 526 -15.02 -12.86 -25.73
C VAL A 526 -15.30 -13.12 -24.26
N THR A 527 -14.55 -12.52 -23.35
CA THR A 527 -14.76 -12.63 -21.90
C THR A 527 -16.12 -12.04 -21.53
N ARG A 528 -16.98 -12.90 -20.99
CA ARG A 528 -18.33 -12.56 -20.56
C ARG A 528 -18.66 -13.33 -19.29
N ASN A 529 -19.46 -12.74 -18.42
CA ASN A 529 -19.92 -13.36 -17.18
C ASN A 529 -18.79 -14.05 -16.38
N PRO A 530 -17.66 -13.38 -16.08
CA PRO A 530 -16.63 -13.96 -15.22
C PRO A 530 -17.15 -14.27 -13.82
N ALA A 531 -16.73 -15.41 -13.25
CA ALA A 531 -17.29 -15.88 -11.99
C ALA A 531 -17.05 -14.90 -10.84
N PHE A 532 -15.82 -14.40 -10.68
CA PHE A 532 -15.46 -13.51 -9.58
C PHE A 532 -16.21 -12.18 -9.67
N GLU A 533 -16.20 -11.56 -10.84
CA GLU A 533 -16.84 -10.28 -11.12
C GLU A 533 -18.35 -10.37 -10.92
N LEU A 534 -18.99 -11.47 -11.37
CA LEU A 534 -20.41 -11.74 -11.12
C LEU A 534 -20.74 -11.87 -9.63
N ALA A 535 -19.90 -12.56 -8.86
CA ALA A 535 -20.08 -12.68 -7.41
C ALA A 535 -19.93 -11.31 -6.72
N TYR A 536 -18.91 -10.55 -7.11
CA TYR A 536 -18.66 -9.24 -6.54
C TYR A 536 -19.74 -8.22 -6.92
N TRP A 537 -20.29 -8.29 -8.14
CA TRP A 537 -21.42 -7.46 -8.56
C TRP A 537 -22.64 -7.69 -7.68
N ARG A 538 -22.99 -8.96 -7.43
CA ARG A 538 -24.10 -9.32 -6.53
C ARG A 538 -23.87 -8.80 -5.12
N TYR A 539 -22.66 -9.01 -4.61
CA TYR A 539 -22.30 -8.60 -3.26
C TYR A 539 -22.33 -7.07 -3.11
N GLY A 540 -21.70 -6.36 -4.03
CA GLY A 540 -21.68 -4.89 -4.07
C GLY A 540 -23.07 -4.29 -4.13
N LEU A 541 -23.92 -4.73 -5.06
CA LEU A 541 -25.31 -4.25 -5.12
C LEU A 541 -26.05 -4.54 -3.81
N GLY A 542 -25.86 -5.71 -3.19
CA GLY A 542 -26.44 -6.03 -1.88
C GLY A 542 -25.99 -5.07 -0.76
N LEU A 543 -24.71 -4.69 -0.74
CA LEU A 543 -24.19 -3.67 0.18
C LEU A 543 -24.85 -2.31 -0.07
N ALA A 544 -24.99 -1.89 -1.33
CA ALA A 544 -25.63 -0.63 -1.69
C ALA A 544 -27.11 -0.58 -1.30
N GLU A 545 -27.86 -1.66 -1.54
CA GLU A 545 -29.26 -1.73 -1.10
C GLU A 545 -29.38 -1.64 0.43
N THR A 546 -28.50 -2.33 1.16
CA THR A 546 -28.45 -2.25 2.62
C THR A 546 -28.18 -0.82 3.08
N TRP A 547 -27.25 -0.13 2.42
CA TRP A 547 -26.94 1.27 2.71
C TRP A 547 -28.15 2.19 2.57
N MET A 548 -28.92 2.05 1.49
CA MET A 548 -30.13 2.85 1.25
C MET A 548 -31.20 2.58 2.30
N ARG A 549 -31.41 1.31 2.68
CA ARG A 549 -32.35 0.95 3.76
C ARG A 549 -31.93 1.57 5.10
N GLU A 550 -30.64 1.58 5.41
CA GLU A 550 -30.13 2.23 6.63
C GLU A 550 -30.25 3.75 6.62
N LEU A 551 -30.18 4.37 5.43
CA LEU A 551 -30.50 5.79 5.25
C LEU A 551 -32.00 6.09 5.41
N GLY A 552 -32.86 5.06 5.38
CA GLY A 552 -34.31 5.22 5.32
C GLY A 552 -34.80 5.68 3.94
N GLU A 553 -34.05 5.37 2.89
CA GLU A 553 -34.33 5.73 1.50
C GLU A 553 -34.77 4.51 0.69
N ASP A 554 -35.51 4.77 -0.39
CA ASP A 554 -35.94 3.73 -1.31
C ASP A 554 -34.73 3.16 -2.07
N VAL A 555 -34.68 1.84 -2.18
CA VAL A 555 -33.72 1.13 -3.01
C VAL A 555 -34.16 1.25 -4.47
N PRO A 556 -33.33 1.77 -5.40
CA PRO A 556 -33.68 1.78 -6.81
C PRO A 556 -33.96 0.38 -7.36
N ASP A 557 -35.13 0.18 -7.99
CA ASP A 557 -35.58 -1.12 -8.52
C ASP A 557 -34.56 -1.77 -9.47
N ALA A 558 -33.85 -0.95 -10.26
CA ALA A 558 -32.84 -1.41 -11.19
C ALA A 558 -31.70 -2.17 -10.49
N TRP A 559 -31.30 -1.73 -9.29
CA TRP A 559 -30.22 -2.39 -8.54
C TRP A 559 -30.65 -3.80 -8.11
N THR A 560 -31.84 -3.90 -7.54
CA THR A 560 -32.44 -5.18 -7.10
C THR A 560 -32.65 -6.11 -8.28
N HIS A 561 -33.23 -5.60 -9.37
CA HIS A 561 -33.52 -6.40 -10.57
C HIS A 561 -32.24 -6.94 -11.21
N VAL A 562 -31.18 -6.13 -11.28
CA VAL A 562 -29.86 -6.61 -11.74
C VAL A 562 -29.30 -7.65 -10.79
N ARG A 563 -29.19 -7.36 -9.48
CA ARG A 563 -28.61 -8.28 -8.49
C ARG A 563 -29.28 -9.65 -8.51
N GLU A 564 -30.60 -9.70 -8.63
CA GLU A 564 -31.39 -10.93 -8.59
C GLU A 564 -31.39 -11.71 -9.92
N ASN A 565 -31.09 -11.05 -11.03
CA ASN A 565 -31.15 -11.66 -12.36
C ASN A 565 -29.81 -11.62 -13.12
N LEU A 566 -28.67 -11.43 -12.45
CA LEU A 566 -27.35 -11.64 -13.06
C LEU A 566 -27.17 -13.09 -13.50
N ALA A 567 -26.45 -13.31 -14.61
CA ALA A 567 -26.09 -14.63 -15.12
C ALA A 567 -25.44 -15.51 -14.05
N GLU A 568 -25.79 -16.79 -14.01
CA GLU A 568 -25.26 -17.74 -13.02
C GLU A 568 -23.72 -17.80 -13.07
N LEU A 569 -23.10 -18.16 -11.93
CA LEU A 569 -21.66 -18.37 -11.90
C LEU A 569 -21.31 -19.54 -12.85
N PRO A 570 -20.38 -19.35 -13.81
CA PRO A 570 -20.09 -20.37 -14.80
C PRO A 570 -19.44 -21.59 -14.15
N VAL A 571 -19.96 -22.77 -14.46
CA VAL A 571 -19.47 -24.06 -13.95
C VAL A 571 -19.02 -24.92 -15.12
N GLU A 572 -17.83 -25.50 -15.00
CA GLU A 572 -17.27 -26.46 -15.94
C GLU A 572 -16.79 -27.70 -15.16
N ASN A 573 -17.30 -28.88 -15.54
CA ASN A 573 -16.94 -30.17 -14.94
C ASN A 573 -16.99 -30.20 -13.39
N GLY A 574 -17.99 -29.56 -12.79
CA GLY A 574 -18.18 -29.54 -11.33
C GLY A 574 -17.28 -28.56 -10.56
N THR A 575 -16.55 -27.69 -11.26
CA THR A 575 -15.77 -26.58 -10.70
C THR A 575 -16.25 -25.26 -11.29
N TYR A 576 -16.03 -24.14 -10.60
CA TYR A 576 -16.24 -22.84 -11.22
C TYR A 576 -15.22 -22.59 -12.33
N ALA A 577 -15.68 -21.97 -13.40
CA ALA A 577 -14.87 -21.57 -14.54
C ALA A 577 -14.50 -20.09 -14.46
N VAL A 578 -13.40 -19.68 -15.08
CA VAL A 578 -12.95 -18.27 -15.06
C VAL A 578 -14.02 -17.34 -15.64
N TYR A 579 -14.58 -17.70 -16.80
CA TYR A 579 -15.67 -16.97 -17.44
C TYR A 579 -16.60 -17.90 -18.22
N GLU A 580 -17.80 -17.42 -18.55
CA GLU A 580 -18.81 -18.23 -19.25
C GLU A 580 -18.42 -18.51 -20.71
N GLY A 581 -18.35 -19.79 -21.07
CA GLY A 581 -17.96 -20.20 -22.42
C GLY A 581 -16.45 -20.27 -22.63
N ILE A 582 -15.66 -20.23 -21.54
CA ILE A 582 -14.24 -20.56 -21.60
C ILE A 582 -14.03 -21.97 -22.17
N PRO A 583 -12.97 -22.23 -22.95
CA PRO A 583 -12.67 -23.59 -23.44
C PRO A 583 -12.61 -24.62 -22.30
N SER A 584 -13.18 -25.81 -22.53
CA SER A 584 -13.29 -26.85 -21.49
C SER A 584 -11.95 -27.41 -21.01
N ASP A 585 -10.86 -27.16 -21.76
CA ASP A 585 -9.49 -27.53 -21.43
C ASP A 585 -8.74 -26.48 -20.61
N PHE A 586 -9.39 -25.37 -20.19
CA PHE A 586 -8.72 -24.23 -19.56
C PHE A 586 -7.88 -24.58 -18.32
N TRP A 587 -8.31 -25.56 -17.52
CA TRP A 587 -7.56 -26.06 -16.36
C TRP A 587 -6.18 -26.65 -16.69
N THR A 588 -5.91 -26.93 -17.96
CA THR A 588 -4.64 -27.46 -18.46
C THR A 588 -3.97 -26.55 -19.47
N THR A 589 -4.61 -25.44 -19.84
CA THR A 589 -4.10 -24.49 -20.82
C THR A 589 -3.39 -23.37 -20.07
N PRO A 590 -2.05 -23.23 -20.20
CA PRO A 590 -1.27 -22.26 -19.43
C PRO A 590 -1.80 -20.82 -19.53
N ALA A 591 -2.39 -20.43 -20.65
CA ALA A 591 -2.93 -19.07 -20.83
C ALA A 591 -4.05 -18.68 -19.85
N PHE A 592 -4.67 -19.62 -19.13
CA PHE A 592 -5.79 -19.35 -18.21
C PHE A 592 -5.49 -19.70 -16.75
N ILE A 593 -4.29 -20.20 -16.46
CA ILE A 593 -3.89 -20.69 -15.13
C ILE A 593 -2.53 -20.14 -14.70
N ASN A 594 -2.13 -18.98 -15.23
CA ASN A 594 -0.76 -18.45 -15.17
C ASN A 594 -0.67 -17.02 -14.61
N ASP A 595 -1.76 -16.52 -14.04
CA ASP A 595 -1.86 -15.22 -13.39
C ASP A 595 -2.64 -15.34 -12.05
N HIS A 596 -3.35 -14.30 -11.61
CA HIS A 596 -4.14 -14.31 -10.38
C HIS A 596 -5.15 -15.48 -10.29
N PRO A 597 -5.12 -16.32 -9.23
CA PRO A 597 -6.05 -17.42 -9.03
C PRO A 597 -7.42 -16.94 -8.49
N ALA A 598 -8.07 -16.01 -9.19
CA ALA A 598 -9.25 -15.28 -8.73
C ALA A 598 -10.45 -16.15 -8.31
N LEU A 599 -10.53 -17.40 -8.81
CA LEU A 599 -11.57 -18.36 -8.44
C LEU A 599 -11.58 -18.70 -6.94
N VAL A 600 -10.42 -18.65 -6.25
CA VAL A 600 -10.39 -18.85 -4.79
C VAL A 600 -10.97 -17.65 -4.03
N GLY A 601 -11.01 -16.48 -4.68
CA GLY A 601 -11.62 -15.26 -4.18
C GLY A 601 -13.14 -15.33 -4.05
N LEU A 602 -13.80 -16.27 -4.74
CA LEU A 602 -15.26 -16.52 -4.65
C LEU A 602 -15.70 -16.88 -3.22
N TYR A 603 -14.83 -17.53 -2.46
CA TYR A 603 -15.06 -17.85 -1.05
C TYR A 603 -13.75 -17.78 -0.28
N GLY A 604 -13.46 -16.60 0.26
CA GLY A 604 -12.19 -16.29 0.90
C GLY A 604 -12.04 -14.79 1.01
N TRP A 605 -11.77 -14.17 -0.14
CA TRP A 605 -11.83 -12.72 -0.28
C TRP A 605 -13.27 -12.22 -0.16
N LEU A 606 -14.19 -12.74 -0.97
CA LEU A 606 -15.61 -12.49 -0.82
C LEU A 606 -16.21 -13.45 0.23
N PRO A 607 -17.24 -13.02 0.97
CA PRO A 607 -18.06 -13.93 1.77
C PRO A 607 -18.92 -14.81 0.86
N GLU A 608 -19.73 -15.70 1.45
CA GLU A 608 -20.72 -16.45 0.67
C GLU A 608 -21.69 -15.47 -0.02
N THR A 609 -21.70 -15.49 -1.35
CA THR A 609 -22.60 -14.66 -2.17
C THR A 609 -23.80 -15.48 -2.66
N PRO A 610 -24.98 -14.85 -2.89
CA PRO A 610 -26.11 -15.55 -3.50
C PRO A 610 -25.73 -16.26 -4.81
N GLY A 611 -26.12 -17.53 -4.95
CA GLY A 611 -25.80 -18.38 -6.12
C GLY A 611 -24.46 -19.13 -6.02
N LEU A 612 -23.64 -18.87 -4.99
CA LEU A 612 -22.45 -19.65 -4.72
C LEU A 612 -22.80 -20.99 -4.04
N ASN A 613 -22.17 -22.07 -4.47
CA ASN A 613 -22.21 -23.38 -3.83
C ASN A 613 -20.86 -23.63 -3.15
N ILE A 614 -20.87 -23.73 -1.82
CA ILE A 614 -19.63 -23.91 -1.02
C ILE A 614 -18.89 -25.19 -1.38
N ALA A 615 -19.59 -26.28 -1.70
CA ALA A 615 -18.92 -27.53 -2.10
C ALA A 615 -18.20 -27.38 -3.45
N THR A 616 -18.83 -26.72 -4.43
CA THR A 616 -18.19 -26.37 -5.71
C THR A 616 -17.01 -25.42 -5.51
N ALA A 617 -17.14 -24.42 -4.64
CA ALA A 617 -16.05 -23.49 -4.31
C ALA A 617 -14.86 -24.21 -3.68
N ASN A 618 -15.11 -25.17 -2.77
CA ASN A 618 -14.07 -26.01 -2.17
C ASN A 618 -13.36 -26.86 -3.23
N LEU A 619 -14.10 -27.57 -4.09
CA LEU A 619 -13.53 -28.36 -5.17
C LEU A 619 -12.70 -27.49 -6.14
N THR A 620 -13.19 -26.29 -6.46
CA THR A 620 -12.48 -25.33 -7.30
C THR A 620 -11.18 -24.88 -6.65
N THR A 621 -11.21 -24.57 -5.35
CA THR A 621 -10.04 -24.14 -4.58
C THR A 621 -8.97 -25.24 -4.50
N GLN A 622 -9.37 -26.48 -4.23
CA GLN A 622 -8.47 -27.63 -4.25
C GLN A 622 -7.88 -27.87 -5.65
N LYS A 623 -8.67 -27.63 -6.71
CA LYS A 623 -8.18 -27.71 -8.09
C LYS A 623 -7.11 -26.66 -8.35
N VAL A 624 -7.36 -25.39 -8.00
CA VAL A 624 -6.37 -24.30 -8.09
C VAL A 624 -5.06 -24.69 -7.39
N TRP A 625 -5.11 -25.20 -6.16
CA TRP A 625 -3.90 -25.59 -5.41
C TRP A 625 -3.00 -26.61 -6.12
N THR A 626 -3.56 -27.42 -7.01
CA THR A 626 -2.85 -28.50 -7.69
C THR A 626 -2.51 -28.21 -9.15
N THR A 627 -3.23 -27.30 -9.80
CA THR A 627 -3.06 -27.04 -11.25
C THR A 627 -2.59 -25.64 -11.58
N TRP A 628 -2.83 -24.65 -10.72
CA TRP A 628 -2.47 -23.27 -11.02
C TRP A 628 -0.96 -23.08 -11.02
N ASN A 629 -0.44 -22.26 -11.94
CA ASN A 629 0.98 -21.99 -11.99
C ASN A 629 1.38 -20.96 -10.91
N ILE A 630 1.60 -21.46 -9.69
CA ILE A 630 1.96 -20.64 -8.52
C ILE A 630 3.29 -19.89 -8.71
N SER A 631 4.17 -20.31 -9.64
CA SER A 631 5.43 -19.60 -9.91
C SER A 631 5.24 -18.21 -10.50
N ASN A 632 4.07 -17.93 -11.07
CA ASN A 632 3.72 -16.64 -11.65
C ASN A 632 2.69 -15.85 -10.83
N CYS A 633 2.35 -16.32 -9.63
CA CYS A 633 1.52 -15.56 -8.69
C CYS A 633 2.21 -14.26 -8.26
N TRP A 634 1.37 -13.25 -8.02
CA TRP A 634 1.74 -11.99 -7.40
C TRP A 634 1.70 -12.10 -5.88
N GLY A 635 2.34 -11.16 -5.17
CA GLY A 635 2.46 -11.22 -3.71
C GLY A 635 1.11 -11.30 -2.96
N TRP A 636 0.06 -10.62 -3.44
CA TRP A 636 -1.26 -10.61 -2.80
C TRP A 636 -2.08 -11.88 -3.05
N ASP A 637 -1.70 -12.71 -4.05
CA ASP A 637 -2.38 -13.98 -4.34
C ASP A 637 -2.25 -14.97 -3.17
N PHE A 638 -1.10 -14.96 -2.49
CA PHE A 638 -0.83 -15.88 -1.37
C PHE A 638 -1.74 -15.62 -0.17
N PRO A 639 -1.92 -14.37 0.32
CA PRO A 639 -2.97 -14.07 1.29
C PRO A 639 -4.38 -14.37 0.80
N MET A 640 -4.70 -14.19 -0.49
CA MET A 640 -6.01 -14.56 -1.04
C MET A 640 -6.26 -16.08 -0.94
N LEU A 641 -5.26 -16.89 -1.30
CA LEU A 641 -5.27 -18.35 -1.12
C LEU A 641 -5.42 -18.74 0.36
N ALA A 642 -4.74 -18.04 1.26
CA ALA A 642 -4.82 -18.27 2.70
C ALA A 642 -6.21 -17.97 3.27
N MET A 643 -6.82 -16.85 2.88
CA MET A 643 -8.18 -16.49 3.31
C MET A 643 -9.21 -17.53 2.85
N SER A 644 -9.07 -18.04 1.62
CA SER A 644 -9.95 -19.10 1.11
C SER A 644 -9.78 -20.40 1.90
N ALA A 645 -8.54 -20.83 2.15
CA ALA A 645 -8.25 -21.99 2.98
C ALA A 645 -8.83 -21.85 4.40
N ALA A 646 -8.66 -20.69 5.03
CA ALA A 646 -9.20 -20.41 6.37
C ALA A 646 -10.73 -20.51 6.41
N ARG A 647 -11.45 -19.90 5.44
CA ARG A 647 -12.93 -20.00 5.38
C ARG A 647 -13.42 -21.43 5.12
N LEU A 648 -12.66 -22.21 4.36
CA LEU A 648 -12.97 -23.60 4.05
C LEU A 648 -12.65 -24.57 5.20
N GLY A 649 -12.15 -24.07 6.34
CA GLY A 649 -11.82 -24.89 7.50
C GLY A 649 -10.46 -25.59 7.40
N GLU A 650 -9.53 -25.05 6.60
CA GLU A 650 -8.19 -25.59 6.36
C GLU A 650 -7.11 -24.61 6.89
N PRO A 651 -7.06 -24.32 8.21
CA PRO A 651 -6.18 -23.28 8.76
C PRO A 651 -4.69 -23.63 8.64
N GLU A 652 -4.31 -24.91 8.65
CA GLU A 652 -2.93 -25.33 8.40
C GLU A 652 -2.49 -24.95 6.97
N LYS A 653 -3.39 -25.14 6.00
CA LYS A 653 -3.15 -24.74 4.61
C LYS A 653 -3.07 -23.22 4.46
N ALA A 654 -3.83 -22.47 5.25
CA ALA A 654 -3.74 -21.02 5.28
C ALA A 654 -2.34 -20.55 5.73
N ILE A 655 -1.77 -21.15 6.78
CA ILE A 655 -0.41 -20.87 7.24
C ILE A 655 0.63 -21.24 6.18
N GLU A 656 0.48 -22.39 5.50
CA GLU A 656 1.36 -22.77 4.38
C GLU A 656 1.40 -21.71 3.28
N TRP A 657 0.26 -21.10 2.94
CA TRP A 657 0.21 -20.04 1.92
C TRP A 657 0.88 -18.75 2.39
N LEU A 658 0.64 -18.32 3.64
CA LEU A 658 1.27 -17.11 4.20
C LEU A 658 2.80 -17.24 4.37
N LEU A 659 3.31 -18.46 4.39
CA LEU A 659 4.74 -18.76 4.50
C LEU A 659 5.28 -19.50 3.27
N HIS A 660 4.55 -19.45 2.16
CA HIS A 660 4.94 -20.16 0.96
C HIS A 660 6.33 -19.68 0.49
N PRO A 661 7.22 -20.56 0.00
CA PRO A 661 8.57 -20.17 -0.40
C PRO A 661 8.66 -19.12 -1.51
N LEU A 662 7.58 -18.91 -2.27
CA LEU A 662 7.48 -17.87 -3.29
C LEU A 662 6.87 -16.55 -2.79
N PHE A 663 6.25 -16.56 -1.60
CA PHE A 663 5.79 -15.35 -0.92
C PHE A 663 6.90 -14.86 0.01
N GLN A 664 7.85 -14.12 -0.57
CA GLN A 664 9.11 -13.78 0.08
C GLN A 664 9.14 -12.33 0.58
N PHE A 665 9.85 -12.14 1.68
CA PHE A 665 10.14 -10.85 2.27
C PHE A 665 11.63 -10.78 2.53
N ASP A 666 12.27 -9.64 2.20
CA ASP A 666 13.72 -9.48 2.41
C ASP A 666 14.10 -9.33 3.90
N ASP A 667 15.37 -9.03 4.14
CA ASP A 667 15.96 -8.91 5.47
C ASP A 667 15.31 -7.80 6.33
N ILE A 668 14.81 -6.75 5.68
CA ILE A 668 14.11 -5.63 6.34
C ILE A 668 12.58 -5.72 6.23
N GLY A 669 12.07 -6.81 5.64
CA GLY A 669 10.64 -7.10 5.53
C GLY A 669 9.95 -6.48 4.32
N MET A 670 10.69 -6.03 3.31
CA MET A 670 10.09 -5.60 2.04
C MET A 670 9.51 -6.81 1.30
N PRO A 671 8.25 -6.78 0.85
CA PRO A 671 7.68 -7.84 0.04
C PRO A 671 8.36 -7.88 -1.33
N ILE A 672 8.91 -9.03 -1.69
CA ILE A 672 9.64 -9.21 -2.95
C ILE A 672 8.65 -9.28 -4.12
N GLY A 673 8.93 -8.55 -5.20
CA GLY A 673 8.07 -8.47 -6.40
C GLY A 673 8.08 -9.73 -7.29
N GLY A 674 8.87 -10.74 -6.90
CA GLY A 674 8.99 -12.02 -7.59
C GLY A 674 9.49 -11.87 -9.02
N VAL A 675 8.86 -12.58 -9.95
CA VAL A 675 9.16 -12.52 -11.39
C VAL A 675 8.33 -11.47 -12.13
N ARG A 676 7.45 -10.75 -11.42
CA ARG A 676 6.40 -9.90 -12.02
C ARG A 676 6.81 -8.44 -12.06
N VAL A 677 7.32 -7.94 -10.94
CA VAL A 677 7.67 -6.53 -10.77
C VAL A 677 8.94 -6.37 -9.93
N PRO A 678 9.63 -5.22 -10.03
CA PRO A 678 10.73 -4.90 -9.13
C PRO A 678 10.29 -4.91 -7.65
N THR A 679 11.22 -5.21 -6.75
CA THR A 679 11.01 -5.11 -5.30
C THR A 679 11.05 -3.63 -4.86
N PRO A 680 10.18 -3.19 -3.94
CA PRO A 680 9.12 -3.96 -3.27
C PRO A 680 7.78 -3.98 -4.02
N TYR A 681 6.91 -4.92 -3.62
CA TYR A 681 5.51 -4.99 -4.05
C TYR A 681 4.56 -5.02 -2.84
N PHE A 682 4.15 -3.83 -2.36
CA PHE A 682 3.38 -3.65 -1.13
C PHE A 682 1.99 -4.26 -1.07
N PRO A 683 1.29 -4.56 -2.18
CA PRO A 683 0.07 -5.35 -2.09
C PRO A 683 0.26 -6.67 -1.34
N GLY A 684 1.44 -7.30 -1.40
CA GLY A 684 1.74 -8.48 -0.60
C GLY A 684 1.67 -8.22 0.91
N SER A 685 2.24 -7.11 1.39
CA SER A 685 2.19 -6.72 2.80
C SER A 685 0.77 -6.36 3.25
N GLY A 686 0.06 -5.54 2.48
CA GLY A 686 -1.30 -5.14 2.84
C GLY A 686 -2.28 -6.31 2.84
N ALA A 687 -2.17 -7.21 1.86
CA ALA A 687 -2.96 -8.44 1.80
C ALA A 687 -2.63 -9.40 2.96
N LEU A 688 -1.35 -9.54 3.34
CA LEU A 688 -0.95 -10.30 4.55
C LEU A 688 -1.59 -9.73 5.80
N LEU A 689 -1.55 -8.41 5.99
CA LEU A 689 -2.15 -7.79 7.18
C LEU A 689 -3.66 -7.98 7.21
N TYR A 690 -4.33 -7.89 6.06
CA TYR A 690 -5.76 -8.17 5.96
C TYR A 690 -6.07 -9.64 6.34
N SER A 691 -5.35 -10.60 5.77
CA SER A 691 -5.57 -12.03 6.04
C SER A 691 -5.28 -12.40 7.49
N ILE A 692 -4.24 -11.83 8.11
CA ILE A 692 -3.92 -12.06 9.53
C ILE A 692 -5.02 -11.54 10.43
N ALA A 693 -5.56 -10.34 10.16
CA ALA A 693 -6.68 -9.82 10.95
C ALA A 693 -7.93 -10.70 10.77
N MET A 694 -8.23 -11.12 9.55
CA MET A 694 -9.33 -12.04 9.26
C MET A 694 -9.16 -13.40 9.94
N MET A 695 -7.95 -13.96 9.98
CA MET A 695 -7.70 -15.26 10.61
C MET A 695 -7.73 -15.17 12.15
N ALA A 696 -7.31 -14.04 12.73
CA ALA A 696 -7.27 -13.83 14.18
C ALA A 696 -8.64 -13.42 14.76
N GLU A 697 -9.24 -12.34 14.25
CA GLU A 697 -10.54 -11.83 14.74
C GLU A 697 -11.73 -12.54 14.09
N GLY A 698 -11.54 -13.07 12.88
CA GLY A 698 -12.58 -13.76 12.13
C GLY A 698 -13.25 -12.91 11.05
N TRP A 699 -14.35 -13.45 10.54
CA TRP A 699 -15.20 -12.88 9.50
C TRP A 699 -16.68 -13.01 9.92
N ASP A 700 -17.60 -12.44 9.15
CA ASP A 700 -19.02 -12.58 9.45
C ASP A 700 -19.47 -14.05 9.48
N GLY A 701 -20.15 -14.42 10.56
CA GLY A 701 -20.57 -15.81 10.80
C GLY A 701 -19.50 -16.73 11.39
N SER A 702 -18.23 -16.30 11.49
CA SER A 702 -17.21 -17.08 12.19
C SER A 702 -17.40 -17.06 13.71
N THR A 703 -17.01 -18.15 14.36
CA THR A 703 -17.08 -18.34 15.81
C THR A 703 -15.79 -18.94 16.35
N GLY A 704 -15.51 -18.74 17.64
CA GLY A 704 -14.27 -19.20 18.27
C GLY A 704 -13.17 -18.13 18.31
N HIS A 705 -12.12 -18.44 19.04
CA HIS A 705 -10.91 -17.61 19.16
C HIS A 705 -9.94 -17.94 18.03
N ALA A 706 -9.43 -16.94 17.30
CA ALA A 706 -8.50 -17.13 16.18
C ALA A 706 -8.96 -18.20 15.16
N PRO A 707 -10.19 -18.09 14.60
CA PRO A 707 -10.83 -19.16 13.83
C PRO A 707 -10.09 -19.56 12.55
N GLY A 708 -9.20 -18.71 12.02
CA GLY A 708 -8.39 -19.01 10.86
C GLY A 708 -7.02 -19.62 11.16
N PHE A 709 -6.65 -19.79 12.44
CA PHE A 709 -5.37 -20.40 12.84
C PHE A 709 -5.55 -21.86 13.29
N PRO A 710 -4.52 -22.72 13.12
CA PRO A 710 -4.55 -24.06 13.70
C PRO A 710 -4.64 -23.98 15.23
N THR A 711 -5.40 -24.86 15.86
CA THR A 711 -5.51 -24.90 17.32
C THR A 711 -4.30 -25.56 18.00
N ASP A 712 -3.56 -26.36 17.24
CA ASP A 712 -2.44 -27.13 17.76
C ASP A 712 -1.14 -26.37 17.49
N ARG A 713 -0.34 -26.14 18.54
CA ARG A 713 0.99 -25.48 18.51
C ARG A 713 1.01 -23.97 18.23
N TRP A 714 -0.13 -23.36 17.95
CA TRP A 714 -0.26 -21.90 17.80
C TRP A 714 -1.01 -21.30 19.00
N GLU A 715 -0.35 -20.40 19.71
CA GLU A 715 -0.94 -19.56 20.76
C GLU A 715 -1.11 -18.16 20.19
N VAL A 716 -2.31 -17.86 19.68
CA VAL A 716 -2.59 -16.57 19.03
C VAL A 716 -3.19 -15.61 20.03
N GLN A 717 -2.55 -14.47 20.25
CA GLN A 717 -3.09 -13.35 21.01
C GLN A 717 -3.33 -12.17 20.07
N PHE A 718 -4.47 -11.50 20.22
CA PHE A 718 -4.75 -10.29 19.47
C PHE A 718 -5.58 -9.31 20.29
N GLU A 719 -5.43 -8.03 19.98
CA GLU A 719 -6.10 -6.92 20.67
C GLU A 719 -6.57 -5.92 19.63
N GLY A 720 -7.80 -5.40 19.77
CA GLY A 720 -8.26 -4.23 19.00
C GLY A 720 -8.32 -4.43 17.49
N LEU A 721 -8.62 -5.64 17.01
CA LEU A 721 -8.93 -5.92 15.62
C LEU A 721 -10.44 -5.78 15.35
N ALA A 722 -10.82 -5.72 14.08
CA ALA A 722 -12.20 -5.81 13.62
C ALA A 722 -12.37 -6.99 12.66
N LYS A 723 -13.57 -7.59 12.67
CA LYS A 723 -13.90 -8.72 11.78
C LYS A 723 -13.92 -8.30 10.31
N ALA A 724 -13.44 -9.20 9.46
CA ALA A 724 -13.62 -9.09 8.03
C ALA A 724 -15.11 -9.30 7.65
N LEU A 725 -15.50 -8.81 6.48
CA LEU A 725 -16.84 -9.05 5.92
C LEU A 725 -17.14 -10.53 5.67
#